data_AF-A0A812YVC7-F1
#
_entry.id   AF-A0A812YVC7-F1
#
_cell.length_a   1.000
_cell.length_b   1.000
_cell.length_c   1.000
_cell.angle_alpha   90.00
_cell.angle_beta   90.00
_cell.angle_gamma   90.00
#
_symmetry.space_group_name_H-M   'P 1'
#
loop_
_entity.id
_entity.type
_entity.pdbx_description
1 polymer ?
#
loop_
_entity_poly.entity_id
_entity_poly.type
_entity_poly.pdbx_seq_one_letter_code
_entity_poly.pdbx_strand_id
1 'polypeptide(L)'
;MPLGSTPYGANVGTWEACLDLCRDTTGCEQVVYRDGYCYGMSESSDEDQDGLGGSNEHYTSAHCTSANTIEMCAAAALNLYTDVEIQGFAFPKALQVSLDSKWLEDALEDAILLGAQAMIDMMIGPAACIPGANYATRKISEVAQGAVGLVKGLIPDLSLDFSTPSMVLLAPKKLFCVEVAKTPGFDTAPCNAELGCSHAGRGTPQLAQQKDVEMEAEPAELLQLAGDAAPTRTCTVYKKWRMRWLGSHVEMPLGSTPYGANVGTWEACLGLCQTTEGCRQVVYVAGHCYGMSVASNEDQDGLGGHNDLFTSAHCIGAERHCDIFLNWRMVMVPGSGISLGSLPYGEFSGGWFRCLELCKETPACQQVTYTAEGRCFGMGARTHQDANGLAGTNWGFTTAHCYGEVSGPSVVMQSPGCPNVFMGDRFLDLGPWRLAAWDDNHLSIAHKTGQAAIVFRSDGVVLHQRTDLLAFSRPVAPPKGIKFGFQFIQIGEFRLGAVNDNHFSIQHSGGNTVQAFGSDGAVYPGPLEDFGTFDRPVMAAEGVNFGDGFLQMGRFRLVVIGSDLVLSHGSGSTNQVWKSDGTAQPASGSPHLVAALQPAPWTCKDLQELAFGACGAFGAFGDRFVELGNWRLAAIDATHLSISHKGGQTPQIYRADGVMIPGRHDYSAWHRPKGFPSGIVFGSRFIQIGNFRLGDADGHHFSISHENGITIQIFRSDGTLHPGPRHELNLWSRTAGPPQGITFGDRFLEIGLWRFADVDGEHFALSQAGGQTAQIFRSDNRLFPGPNAHWTGVFDRYPEYHCGSIHSVFGSCTGLVTGDRFIQLGDWRLADIDGNHFSLSCKTGQTSQVFHRDGAVMTGPRTDFGAWKREAKGLEAPGVTFGDRFVEPTGLASGVCGQKATSLSYPTKQGPARSFSANLQPLRSAKLNARNTFAPGEIGHFRLGDVDGAHFTISHPVHHSTLGLSEHLFSSVKEV
;
A
#
# COMPACT_ATOMS: atom_id res chain seq x y z
N MET A 1 -46.98 -28.99 5.06
CA MET A 1 -47.65 -27.92 4.27
C MET A 1 -48.37 -28.51 3.06
N PRO A 2 -49.40 -27.84 2.51
CA PRO A 2 -49.92 -28.14 1.16
C PRO A 2 -48.84 -27.93 0.09
N LEU A 3 -48.99 -28.56 -1.08
CA LEU A 3 -48.10 -28.40 -2.23
C LEU A 3 -48.86 -27.74 -3.38
N GLY A 4 -48.70 -26.42 -3.52
CA GLY A 4 -49.54 -25.60 -4.39
C GLY A 4 -51.02 -25.75 -4.03
N SER A 5 -51.84 -26.23 -4.98
CA SER A 5 -53.25 -26.55 -4.75
C SER A 5 -53.49 -27.96 -4.17
N THR A 6 -52.44 -28.79 -4.05
CA THR A 6 -52.51 -30.17 -3.56
C THR A 6 -52.54 -30.19 -2.02
N PRO A 7 -53.59 -30.75 -1.37
CA PRO A 7 -53.63 -30.88 0.08
C PRO A 7 -52.49 -31.74 0.63
N TYR A 8 -52.04 -31.43 1.85
CA TYR A 8 -51.09 -32.28 2.58
C TYR A 8 -51.66 -33.68 2.79
N GLY A 9 -50.93 -34.71 2.34
CA GLY A 9 -51.40 -36.09 2.37
C GLY A 9 -52.38 -36.47 1.26
N ALA A 10 -52.44 -35.72 0.15
CA ALA A 10 -53.18 -36.14 -1.04
C ALA A 10 -52.48 -37.30 -1.76
N ASN A 11 -53.25 -38.12 -2.49
CA ASN A 11 -52.68 -39.13 -3.39
C ASN A 11 -52.29 -38.50 -4.73
N VAL A 12 -51.03 -38.69 -5.13
CA VAL A 12 -50.43 -38.14 -6.35
C VAL A 12 -49.92 -39.23 -7.30
N GLY A 13 -50.16 -40.51 -6.95
CA GLY A 13 -49.86 -41.68 -7.78
C GLY A 13 -48.40 -42.13 -7.80
N THR A 14 -47.43 -41.21 -7.93
CA THR A 14 -45.99 -41.56 -8.03
C THR A 14 -45.08 -40.67 -7.17
N TRP A 15 -43.86 -41.15 -6.93
CA TRP A 15 -42.82 -40.41 -6.23
C TRP A 15 -42.42 -39.14 -6.98
N GLU A 16 -42.28 -39.23 -8.30
CA GLU A 16 -41.83 -38.13 -9.17
C GLU A 16 -42.83 -36.97 -9.12
N ALA A 17 -44.13 -37.27 -9.19
CA ALA A 17 -45.19 -36.27 -9.04
C ALA A 17 -45.18 -35.60 -7.66
N CYS A 18 -44.81 -36.34 -6.59
CA CYS A 18 -44.66 -35.79 -5.25
C CYS A 18 -43.46 -34.86 -5.13
N LEU A 19 -42.33 -35.23 -5.75
CA LEU A 19 -41.10 -34.45 -5.76
C LEU A 19 -41.24 -33.15 -6.55
N ASP A 20 -41.83 -33.21 -7.75
CA ASP A 20 -42.06 -32.04 -8.59
C ASP A 20 -43.08 -31.07 -7.96
N LEU A 21 -44.13 -31.57 -7.30
CA LEU A 21 -45.05 -30.74 -6.51
C LEU A 21 -44.35 -29.97 -5.38
N CYS A 22 -43.30 -30.50 -4.77
CA CYS A 22 -42.51 -29.78 -3.78
C CYS A 22 -41.57 -28.73 -4.44
N ARG A 23 -40.92 -29.07 -5.57
CA ARG A 23 -40.11 -28.12 -6.36
C ARG A 23 -40.91 -26.90 -6.81
N ASP A 24 -42.16 -27.10 -7.23
CA ASP A 24 -43.08 -26.04 -7.67
C ASP A 24 -43.73 -25.26 -6.50
N THR A 25 -43.51 -25.67 -5.25
CA THR A 25 -44.08 -25.02 -4.05
C THR A 25 -43.03 -24.21 -3.30
N THR A 26 -43.11 -22.88 -3.42
CA THR A 26 -42.29 -21.95 -2.62
C THR A 26 -42.36 -22.28 -1.13
N GLY A 27 -41.20 -22.48 -0.51
CA GLY A 27 -41.08 -22.82 0.92
C GLY A 27 -41.25 -24.30 1.26
N CYS A 28 -41.31 -25.22 0.28
CA CYS A 28 -41.22 -26.65 0.53
C CYS A 28 -39.74 -27.11 0.58
N GLU A 29 -39.20 -27.30 1.79
CA GLU A 29 -37.79 -27.69 2.00
C GLU A 29 -37.59 -29.20 2.05
N GLN A 30 -38.63 -29.98 2.38
CA GLN A 30 -38.57 -31.44 2.41
C GLN A 30 -39.91 -32.04 1.97
N VAL A 31 -39.85 -33.21 1.35
CA VAL A 31 -41.05 -33.98 0.98
C VAL A 31 -40.88 -35.44 1.36
N VAL A 32 -41.97 -36.03 1.86
CA VAL A 32 -42.10 -37.46 2.12
C VAL A 32 -43.24 -38.02 1.27
N TYR A 33 -43.01 -39.19 0.69
CA TYR A 33 -43.97 -39.96 -0.10
C TYR A 33 -44.14 -41.34 0.52
N ARG A 34 -45.38 -41.84 0.52
CA ARG A 34 -45.72 -43.15 1.04
C ARG A 34 -46.96 -43.70 0.34
N ASP A 35 -46.88 -44.91 -0.22
CA ASP A 35 -48.03 -45.65 -0.77
C ASP A 35 -48.93 -44.85 -1.75
N GLY A 36 -48.33 -43.93 -2.53
CA GLY A 36 -49.04 -43.02 -3.46
C GLY A 36 -49.39 -41.64 -2.89
N TYR A 37 -49.23 -41.41 -1.58
CA TYR A 37 -49.57 -40.18 -0.88
C TYR A 37 -48.35 -39.28 -0.64
N CYS A 38 -48.56 -37.96 -0.67
CA CYS A 38 -47.50 -36.96 -0.66
C CYS A 38 -47.61 -35.95 0.50
N TYR A 39 -46.50 -35.68 1.18
CA TYR A 39 -46.42 -34.92 2.43
C TYR A 39 -45.26 -33.90 2.35
N GLY A 40 -45.56 -32.66 1.94
CA GLY A 40 -44.59 -31.55 1.94
C GLY A 40 -44.36 -30.96 3.33
N MET A 41 -43.15 -30.46 3.59
CA MET A 41 -42.68 -29.89 4.86
C MET A 41 -41.97 -28.56 4.59
N SER A 42 -42.17 -27.59 5.48
CA SER A 42 -41.68 -26.20 5.33
C SER A 42 -40.30 -25.94 5.95
N GLU A 43 -39.77 -26.95 6.63
CA GLU A 43 -38.43 -27.03 7.20
C GLU A 43 -37.94 -28.45 6.87
N SER A 44 -36.64 -28.64 6.64
CA SER A 44 -36.07 -29.97 6.42
C SER A 44 -35.37 -30.55 7.65
N SER A 45 -35.52 -31.86 7.87
CA SER A 45 -34.91 -32.59 8.98
C SER A 45 -34.22 -33.88 8.51
N ASP A 46 -32.99 -34.07 9.00
CA ASP A 46 -32.20 -35.30 8.85
C ASP A 46 -32.59 -36.39 9.88
N GLU A 47 -33.48 -36.09 10.84
CA GLU A 47 -33.87 -37.04 11.89
C GLU A 47 -34.88 -38.08 11.38
N ASP A 48 -34.54 -39.36 11.55
CA ASP A 48 -35.40 -40.50 11.25
C ASP A 48 -36.48 -40.69 12.34
N GLN A 49 -37.75 -40.61 11.96
CA GLN A 49 -38.87 -40.44 12.89
C GLN A 49 -39.18 -41.68 13.76
N ASP A 50 -38.85 -42.89 13.28
CA ASP A 50 -39.10 -44.14 14.02
C ASP A 50 -37.83 -44.93 14.41
N GLY A 51 -36.66 -44.50 13.93
CA GLY A 51 -35.37 -45.15 14.21
C GLY A 51 -35.12 -46.43 13.40
N LEU A 52 -35.87 -46.66 12.31
CA LEU A 52 -35.80 -47.83 11.44
C LEU A 52 -35.20 -47.53 10.06
N GLY A 53 -34.51 -46.38 9.92
CA GLY A 53 -33.89 -45.86 8.71
C GLY A 53 -33.18 -46.93 7.85
N GLY A 54 -33.64 -47.07 6.61
CA GLY A 54 -33.17 -48.09 5.68
C GLY A 54 -33.95 -49.42 5.67
N SER A 55 -34.95 -49.61 6.53
CA SER A 55 -35.85 -50.78 6.52
C SER A 55 -37.33 -50.48 6.23
N ASN A 56 -37.70 -49.20 6.09
CA ASN A 56 -39.05 -48.75 5.73
C ASN A 56 -39.32 -48.81 4.20
N GLU A 57 -39.57 -50.01 3.65
CA GLU A 57 -39.76 -50.27 2.20
C GLU A 57 -40.88 -49.45 1.50
N HIS A 58 -41.80 -48.86 2.26
CA HIS A 58 -42.96 -48.12 1.74
C HIS A 58 -42.77 -46.60 1.65
N TYR A 59 -41.61 -46.08 2.05
CA TYR A 59 -41.36 -44.64 2.20
C TYR A 59 -40.23 -44.17 1.29
N THR A 60 -40.38 -42.96 0.74
CA THR A 60 -39.34 -42.24 0.01
C THR A 60 -39.36 -40.77 0.44
N SER A 61 -38.21 -40.16 0.69
CA SER A 61 -38.12 -38.76 1.09
C SER A 61 -36.96 -38.05 0.37
N ALA A 62 -37.07 -36.72 0.27
CA ALA A 62 -36.01 -35.87 -0.28
C ALA A 62 -36.07 -34.46 0.33
N HIS A 63 -34.90 -33.82 0.42
CA HIS A 63 -34.77 -32.40 0.72
C HIS A 63 -34.83 -31.66 -0.62
N CYS A 64 -35.64 -30.61 -0.68
CA CYS A 64 -35.94 -29.86 -1.90
C CYS A 64 -35.26 -28.49 -1.85
N THR A 65 -34.04 -28.43 -2.36
CA THR A 65 -33.41 -27.16 -2.71
C THR A 65 -33.92 -26.69 -4.07
N SER A 66 -34.40 -25.45 -4.15
CA SER A 66 -34.99 -24.89 -5.37
C SER A 66 -33.93 -24.63 -6.44
N ALA A 67 -34.07 -25.30 -7.59
CA ALA A 67 -33.20 -25.11 -8.75
C ALA A 67 -33.78 -24.02 -9.66
N ASN A 68 -33.07 -22.89 -9.81
CA ASN A 68 -33.58 -21.72 -10.53
C ASN A 68 -33.62 -21.91 -12.05
N THR A 69 -34.80 -22.21 -12.61
CA THR A 69 -35.07 -22.10 -14.06
C THR A 69 -34.83 -20.69 -14.61
N ILE A 70 -34.86 -19.67 -13.73
CA ILE A 70 -34.47 -18.27 -14.04
C ILE A 70 -33.03 -18.19 -14.54
N GLU A 71 -32.08 -18.92 -13.95
CA GLU A 71 -30.66 -18.88 -14.34
C GLU A 71 -30.45 -19.33 -15.79
N MET A 72 -31.24 -20.29 -16.28
CA MET A 72 -31.01 -20.91 -17.58
C MET A 72 -31.40 -19.99 -18.76
N CYS A 73 -32.56 -19.31 -18.70
CA CYS A 73 -32.90 -18.30 -19.71
C CYS A 73 -32.08 -17.00 -19.52
N ALA A 74 -31.68 -16.66 -18.29
CA ALA A 74 -30.81 -15.51 -18.03
C ALA A 74 -29.39 -15.72 -18.61
N ALA A 75 -28.78 -16.89 -18.41
CA ALA A 75 -27.48 -17.24 -18.97
C ALA A 75 -27.50 -17.30 -20.50
N ALA A 76 -28.57 -17.83 -21.11
CA ALA A 76 -28.74 -17.84 -22.55
C ALA A 76 -28.85 -16.43 -23.14
N ALA A 77 -29.53 -15.51 -22.45
CA ALA A 77 -29.55 -14.09 -22.83
C ALA A 77 -28.17 -13.43 -22.64
N LEU A 78 -27.47 -13.70 -21.53
CA LEU A 78 -26.13 -13.15 -21.26
C LEU A 78 -25.11 -13.55 -22.34
N ASN A 79 -25.16 -14.80 -22.82
CA ASN A 79 -24.31 -15.30 -23.91
C ASN A 79 -24.61 -14.66 -25.29
N LEU A 80 -25.77 -14.00 -25.45
CA LEU A 80 -26.07 -13.16 -26.62
C LEU A 80 -25.62 -11.71 -26.44
N TYR A 81 -25.29 -11.27 -25.23
CA TYR A 81 -24.86 -9.89 -24.92
C TYR A 81 -23.34 -9.71 -24.84
N THR A 82 -22.56 -10.77 -25.11
CA THR A 82 -21.08 -10.71 -25.18
C THR A 82 -20.53 -10.42 -26.58
N ASP A 83 -21.39 -10.26 -27.59
CA ASP A 83 -20.98 -9.86 -28.95
C ASP A 83 -20.87 -8.32 -29.07
N VAL A 84 -19.79 -7.84 -29.70
CA VAL A 84 -19.28 -6.46 -29.52
C VAL A 84 -19.93 -5.41 -30.43
N GLU A 85 -20.90 -5.77 -31.27
CA GLU A 85 -21.51 -4.88 -32.29
C GLU A 85 -23.01 -4.59 -32.09
N ILE A 86 -23.62 -4.95 -30.96
CA ILE A 86 -25.07 -4.78 -30.72
C ILE A 86 -25.44 -3.31 -30.41
N GLN A 87 -26.39 -2.75 -31.17
CA GLN A 87 -26.81 -1.34 -31.10
C GLN A 87 -28.23 -1.10 -30.51
N GLY A 88 -28.84 -2.07 -29.82
CA GLY A 88 -30.15 -1.90 -29.19
C GLY A 88 -30.63 -3.13 -28.42
N PHE A 89 -31.50 -2.92 -27.41
CA PHE A 89 -31.82 -3.92 -26.39
C PHE A 89 -33.33 -4.19 -26.26
N ALA A 90 -33.68 -5.41 -25.85
CA ALA A 90 -35.00 -5.80 -25.34
C ALA A 90 -34.86 -6.99 -24.38
N PHE A 91 -35.66 -7.04 -23.30
CA PHE A 91 -35.64 -8.16 -22.35
C PHE A 91 -36.73 -9.20 -22.68
N PRO A 92 -36.46 -10.53 -22.50
CA PRO A 92 -37.47 -11.57 -22.59
C PRO A 92 -38.62 -11.36 -21.61
N LYS A 93 -39.82 -11.79 -21.99
CA LYS A 93 -41.03 -11.44 -21.22
C LYS A 93 -41.06 -12.02 -19.81
N ALA A 94 -40.45 -13.19 -19.61
CA ALA A 94 -40.28 -13.80 -18.29
C ALA A 94 -39.45 -12.93 -17.33
N LEU A 95 -38.40 -12.25 -17.84
CA LEU A 95 -37.53 -11.39 -17.02
C LEU A 95 -38.23 -10.08 -16.62
N GLN A 96 -39.15 -9.60 -17.47
CA GLN A 96 -40.00 -8.43 -17.17
C GLN A 96 -41.00 -8.75 -16.04
N VAL A 97 -41.54 -9.98 -16.00
CA VAL A 97 -42.45 -10.43 -14.93
C VAL A 97 -41.72 -10.66 -13.61
N SER A 98 -40.47 -11.14 -13.62
CA SER A 98 -39.66 -11.26 -12.39
C SER A 98 -39.16 -9.91 -11.82
N LEU A 99 -39.39 -8.81 -12.54
CA LEU A 99 -39.06 -7.44 -12.11
C LEU A 99 -40.33 -6.59 -11.85
N ASP A 100 -41.50 -7.22 -11.75
CA ASP A 100 -42.74 -6.59 -11.32
C ASP A 100 -42.61 -6.12 -9.86
N SER A 101 -43.00 -4.87 -9.58
CA SER A 101 -42.92 -4.25 -8.25
C SER A 101 -43.74 -5.00 -7.21
N LYS A 102 -44.73 -5.80 -7.62
CA LYS A 102 -45.60 -6.54 -6.71
C LYS A 102 -44.86 -7.48 -5.75
N TRP A 103 -43.79 -8.16 -6.19
CA TRP A 103 -42.99 -9.00 -5.29
C TRP A 103 -42.42 -8.20 -4.10
N LEU A 104 -42.06 -6.93 -4.32
CA LEU A 104 -41.54 -6.04 -3.30
C LEU A 104 -42.64 -5.56 -2.34
N GLU A 105 -43.89 -5.43 -2.81
CA GLU A 105 -45.05 -5.14 -1.96
C GLU A 105 -45.41 -6.34 -1.06
N ASP A 106 -45.54 -7.53 -1.66
CA ASP A 106 -45.92 -8.77 -0.96
C ASP A 106 -44.87 -9.11 0.13
N ALA A 107 -43.57 -9.03 -0.20
CA ALA A 107 -42.48 -9.30 0.75
C ALA A 107 -42.39 -8.27 1.90
N LEU A 108 -42.83 -7.02 1.68
CA LEU A 108 -42.88 -5.99 2.71
C LEU A 108 -44.07 -6.20 3.67
N GLU A 109 -45.19 -6.71 3.16
CA GLU A 109 -46.38 -7.04 3.96
C GLU A 109 -46.11 -8.22 4.90
N ASP A 110 -45.50 -9.31 4.41
CA ASP A 110 -45.12 -10.47 5.24
C ASP A 110 -44.11 -10.11 6.33
N ALA A 111 -43.11 -9.28 6.02
CA ALA A 111 -42.11 -8.84 7.00
C ALA A 111 -42.74 -8.03 8.16
N ILE A 112 -43.76 -7.20 7.88
CA ILE A 112 -44.51 -6.45 8.89
C ILE A 112 -45.35 -7.39 9.76
N LEU A 113 -45.99 -8.40 9.16
CA LEU A 113 -46.81 -9.38 9.89
C LEU A 113 -45.97 -10.28 10.82
N LEU A 114 -44.81 -10.76 10.35
CA LEU A 114 -43.86 -11.51 11.18
C LEU A 114 -43.31 -10.68 12.34
N GLY A 115 -42.95 -9.42 12.09
CA GLY A 115 -42.50 -8.49 13.13
C GLY A 115 -43.58 -8.21 14.19
N ALA A 116 -44.84 -8.09 13.79
CA ALA A 116 -45.97 -7.93 14.71
C ALA A 116 -46.19 -9.19 15.56
N GLN A 117 -46.12 -10.39 14.97
CA GLN A 117 -46.29 -11.66 15.70
C GLN A 117 -45.20 -11.86 16.76
N ALA A 118 -43.93 -11.66 16.40
CA ALA A 118 -42.81 -11.77 17.35
C ALA A 118 -42.94 -10.81 18.54
N MET A 119 -43.47 -9.60 18.32
CA MET A 119 -43.74 -8.63 19.39
C MET A 119 -44.88 -9.09 20.32
N ILE A 120 -45.94 -9.71 19.77
CA ILE A 120 -47.05 -10.28 20.55
C ILE A 120 -46.52 -11.39 21.48
N ASP A 121 -45.72 -12.31 20.95
CA ASP A 121 -45.19 -13.44 21.71
C ASP A 121 -44.22 -13.00 22.82
N MET A 122 -43.35 -12.02 22.52
CA MET A 122 -42.48 -11.38 23.51
C MET A 122 -43.27 -10.67 24.64
N MET A 123 -44.41 -10.05 24.33
CA MET A 123 -45.23 -9.34 25.33
C MET A 123 -46.12 -10.26 26.16
N ILE A 124 -46.60 -11.39 25.61
CA ILE A 124 -47.59 -12.26 26.27
C ILE A 124 -46.94 -13.47 26.96
N GLY A 125 -45.73 -13.88 26.56
CA GLY A 125 -45.01 -15.03 27.16
C GLY A 125 -45.01 -15.07 28.71
N PRO A 126 -44.72 -13.97 29.43
CA PRO A 126 -44.78 -13.94 30.90
C PRO A 126 -46.19 -13.93 31.52
N ALA A 127 -47.23 -13.70 30.72
CA ALA A 127 -48.60 -13.40 31.17
C ALA A 127 -49.64 -14.48 30.83
N ALA A 128 -49.25 -15.54 30.12
CA ALA A 128 -50.15 -16.60 29.63
C ALA A 128 -50.99 -17.31 30.72
N CYS A 129 -50.59 -17.22 31.99
CA CYS A 129 -51.31 -17.80 33.13
C CYS A 129 -52.50 -16.96 33.66
N ILE A 130 -52.79 -15.78 33.08
CA ILE A 130 -53.86 -14.89 33.56
C ILE A 130 -55.17 -15.10 32.76
N PRO A 131 -56.28 -15.51 33.40
CA PRO A 131 -57.58 -15.66 32.73
C PRO A 131 -58.08 -14.34 32.14
N GLY A 132 -58.07 -14.23 30.81
CA GLY A 132 -58.52 -13.05 30.06
C GLY A 132 -57.61 -12.62 28.90
N ALA A 133 -56.37 -13.10 28.85
CA ALA A 133 -55.37 -12.70 27.85
C ALA A 133 -55.86 -12.70 26.39
N ASN A 134 -56.65 -13.70 25.99
CA ASN A 134 -57.17 -13.86 24.63
C ASN A 134 -57.97 -12.65 24.09
N TYR A 135 -58.55 -11.82 24.98
CA TYR A 135 -59.24 -10.59 24.55
C TYR A 135 -58.25 -9.49 24.14
N ALA A 136 -57.10 -9.40 24.79
CA ALA A 136 -56.04 -8.46 24.45
C ALA A 136 -55.36 -8.86 23.13
N THR A 137 -55.00 -10.14 22.95
CA THR A 137 -54.35 -10.63 21.72
C THR A 137 -55.17 -10.26 20.48
N ARG A 138 -56.48 -10.55 20.49
CA ARG A 138 -57.38 -10.22 19.38
C ARG A 138 -57.45 -8.71 19.10
N LYS A 139 -57.46 -7.87 20.13
CA LYS A 139 -57.47 -6.41 19.97
C LYS A 139 -56.15 -5.86 19.42
N ILE A 140 -55.02 -6.51 19.69
CA ILE A 140 -53.72 -6.16 19.11
C ILE A 140 -53.65 -6.58 17.64
N SER A 141 -54.13 -7.78 17.28
CA SER A 141 -54.20 -8.23 15.88
C SER A 141 -55.09 -7.34 15.01
N GLU A 142 -56.24 -6.88 15.51
CA GLU A 142 -57.09 -5.90 14.82
C GLU A 142 -56.35 -4.57 14.54
N VAL A 143 -55.51 -4.10 15.47
CA VAL A 143 -54.71 -2.89 15.30
C VAL A 143 -53.55 -3.09 14.33
N ALA A 144 -52.90 -4.26 14.35
CA ALA A 144 -51.84 -4.60 13.39
C ALA A 144 -52.37 -4.64 11.94
N GLN A 145 -53.53 -5.26 11.71
CA GLN A 145 -54.18 -5.25 10.39
C GLN A 145 -54.61 -3.84 9.96
N GLY A 146 -55.06 -3.01 10.90
CA GLY A 146 -55.32 -1.58 10.65
C GLY A 146 -54.06 -0.78 10.27
N ALA A 147 -52.90 -1.12 10.84
CA ALA A 147 -51.63 -0.46 10.53
C ALA A 147 -51.14 -0.77 9.10
N VAL A 148 -51.30 -2.02 8.63
CA VAL A 148 -50.96 -2.39 7.24
C VAL A 148 -51.79 -1.57 6.23
N GLY A 149 -53.09 -1.38 6.51
CA GLY A 149 -53.96 -0.51 5.69
C GLY A 149 -53.52 0.96 5.66
N LEU A 150 -52.98 1.48 6.77
CA LEU A 150 -52.42 2.84 6.84
C LEU A 150 -51.09 2.96 6.09
N VAL A 151 -50.23 1.93 6.13
CA VAL A 151 -48.97 1.91 5.37
C VAL A 151 -49.25 1.90 3.86
N LYS A 152 -50.18 1.05 3.38
CA LYS A 152 -50.62 1.06 1.98
C LYS A 152 -51.23 2.41 1.54
N GLY A 153 -51.81 3.17 2.47
CA GLY A 153 -52.29 4.54 2.21
C GLY A 153 -51.18 5.61 2.13
N LEU A 154 -49.97 5.35 2.64
CA LEU A 154 -48.85 6.30 2.68
C LEU A 154 -47.85 6.15 1.52
N ILE A 155 -47.96 5.08 0.73
CA ILE A 155 -47.07 4.82 -0.43
C ILE A 155 -46.96 6.03 -1.39
N PRO A 156 -48.04 6.77 -1.73
CA PRO A 156 -47.94 7.94 -2.61
C PRO A 156 -47.10 9.11 -2.04
N ASP A 157 -47.05 9.28 -0.72
CA ASP A 157 -46.34 10.39 -0.06
C ASP A 157 -44.82 10.11 0.10
N LEU A 158 -44.37 8.87 -0.14
CA LEU A 158 -42.95 8.48 0.00
C LEU A 158 -42.06 8.93 -1.17
N SER A 159 -42.59 9.68 -2.13
CA SER A 159 -41.86 10.16 -3.33
C SER A 159 -41.23 9.06 -4.20
N LEU A 160 -41.78 7.84 -4.16
CA LEU A 160 -41.44 6.76 -5.09
C LEU A 160 -42.43 6.78 -6.26
N ASP A 161 -42.04 7.46 -7.35
CA ASP A 161 -42.85 7.50 -8.57
C ASP A 161 -42.75 6.16 -9.34
N PHE A 162 -43.73 5.29 -9.12
CA PHE A 162 -43.95 4.07 -9.91
C PHE A 162 -44.82 4.31 -11.16
N SER A 163 -45.18 5.55 -11.48
CA SER A 163 -46.04 5.89 -12.62
C SER A 163 -45.29 6.28 -13.90
N THR A 164 -43.99 6.54 -13.83
CA THR A 164 -43.14 6.74 -15.02
C THR A 164 -42.87 5.41 -15.73
N PRO A 165 -43.25 5.25 -17.01
CA PRO A 165 -43.06 3.99 -17.73
C PRO A 165 -41.57 3.74 -18.03
N SER A 166 -41.09 2.56 -17.67
CA SER A 166 -39.69 2.17 -17.82
C SER A 166 -39.30 1.97 -19.29
N MET A 167 -38.38 2.83 -19.76
CA MET A 167 -37.62 2.76 -21.03
C MET A 167 -38.41 2.44 -22.31
N VAL A 168 -38.62 3.47 -23.15
CA VAL A 168 -39.08 3.28 -24.54
C VAL A 168 -37.97 2.64 -25.39
N LEU A 169 -37.95 1.31 -25.43
CA LEU A 169 -37.01 0.53 -26.24
C LEU A 169 -37.51 0.41 -27.69
N LEU A 170 -36.71 0.89 -28.64
CA LEU A 170 -36.99 0.77 -30.07
C LEU A 170 -36.72 -0.66 -30.55
N ALA A 171 -37.70 -1.30 -31.18
CA ALA A 171 -37.58 -2.67 -31.66
C ALA A 171 -36.58 -2.79 -32.85
N PRO A 172 -35.43 -3.49 -32.70
CA PRO A 172 -34.47 -3.68 -33.77
C PRO A 172 -35.03 -4.65 -34.82
N LYS A 173 -35.14 -4.21 -36.09
CA LYS A 173 -35.82 -5.00 -37.13
C LYS A 173 -35.02 -6.19 -37.68
N LYS A 174 -33.73 -6.31 -37.38
CA LYS A 174 -32.87 -7.48 -37.67
C LYS A 174 -31.76 -7.59 -36.64
N LEU A 175 -31.52 -8.79 -36.14
CA LEU A 175 -30.29 -9.21 -35.48
C LEU A 175 -29.65 -10.32 -36.32
N PHE A 176 -28.32 -10.29 -36.43
CA PHE A 176 -27.51 -11.32 -37.06
C PHE A 176 -26.51 -11.82 -36.01
N CYS A 177 -26.34 -13.14 -35.92
CA CYS A 177 -25.49 -13.80 -34.93
C CYS A 177 -24.73 -14.91 -35.67
N VAL A 178 -23.45 -15.15 -35.35
CA VAL A 178 -22.64 -16.14 -36.07
C VAL A 178 -23.02 -17.57 -35.63
N GLU A 179 -23.03 -17.82 -34.32
CA GLU A 179 -23.55 -19.02 -33.65
C GLU A 179 -24.24 -18.62 -32.34
N VAL A 180 -25.01 -19.54 -31.74
CA VAL A 180 -25.64 -19.35 -30.42
C VAL A 180 -25.34 -20.56 -29.55
N ALA A 181 -24.65 -20.36 -28.43
CA ALA A 181 -24.35 -21.41 -27.47
C ALA A 181 -25.62 -21.84 -26.72
N LYS A 182 -25.97 -23.12 -26.79
CA LYS A 182 -27.17 -23.70 -26.15
C LYS A 182 -26.82 -24.57 -24.97
N THR A 183 -27.58 -24.45 -23.87
CA THR A 183 -27.59 -25.41 -22.77
C THR A 183 -28.56 -26.57 -23.05
N PRO A 184 -28.37 -27.76 -22.44
CA PRO A 184 -29.36 -28.83 -22.50
C PRO A 184 -30.73 -28.35 -22.02
N GLY A 185 -31.79 -28.66 -22.77
CA GLY A 185 -33.15 -28.18 -22.49
C GLY A 185 -33.49 -26.80 -23.07
N PHE A 186 -32.50 -26.00 -23.53
CA PHE A 186 -32.76 -24.70 -24.15
C PHE A 186 -33.68 -24.82 -25.38
N ASP A 187 -33.46 -25.80 -26.25
CA ASP A 187 -34.27 -25.95 -27.48
C ASP A 187 -35.76 -26.19 -27.21
N THR A 188 -36.11 -26.71 -26.03
CA THR A 188 -37.48 -26.94 -25.54
C THR A 188 -38.00 -25.83 -24.61
N ALA A 189 -37.15 -24.89 -24.19
CA ALA A 189 -37.53 -23.82 -23.27
C ALA A 189 -38.37 -22.74 -23.98
N PRO A 190 -39.43 -22.19 -23.37
CA PRO A 190 -40.25 -21.14 -23.99
C PRO A 190 -39.46 -19.91 -24.46
N CYS A 191 -38.36 -19.56 -23.80
CA CYS A 191 -37.51 -18.42 -24.16
C CYS A 191 -36.72 -18.61 -25.49
N ASN A 192 -36.57 -19.83 -26.00
CA ASN A 192 -35.93 -20.11 -27.30
C ASN A 192 -36.65 -19.40 -28.47
N ALA A 193 -37.99 -19.38 -28.43
CA ALA A 193 -38.80 -18.73 -29.46
C ALA A 193 -38.68 -17.19 -29.47
N GLU A 194 -38.28 -16.57 -28.35
CA GLU A 194 -38.07 -15.12 -28.23
C GLU A 194 -36.61 -14.72 -28.53
N LEU A 195 -35.63 -15.59 -28.26
CA LEU A 195 -34.19 -15.32 -28.39
C LEU A 195 -33.56 -15.82 -29.73
N GLY A 196 -34.35 -16.42 -30.62
CA GLY A 196 -33.83 -17.11 -31.81
C GLY A 196 -33.23 -16.20 -32.90
N CYS A 197 -31.89 -16.23 -33.04
CA CYS A 197 -31.15 -15.62 -34.16
C CYS A 197 -31.48 -16.27 -35.52
N SER A 198 -32.58 -15.83 -36.14
CA SER A 198 -33.21 -16.48 -37.29
C SER A 198 -32.43 -16.48 -38.62
N HIS A 199 -31.20 -15.96 -38.66
CA HIS A 199 -30.35 -15.83 -39.86
C HIS A 199 -28.89 -16.30 -39.66
N ALA A 200 -28.58 -17.08 -38.61
CA ALA A 200 -27.22 -17.57 -38.37
C ALA A 200 -26.66 -18.43 -39.52
N GLY A 201 -25.33 -18.42 -39.71
CA GLY A 201 -24.63 -19.28 -40.67
C GLY A 201 -24.47 -18.77 -42.11
N ARG A 202 -24.53 -17.45 -42.37
CA ARG A 202 -24.08 -16.86 -43.66
C ARG A 202 -22.85 -15.98 -43.48
N GLY A 203 -21.82 -16.22 -44.29
CA GLY A 203 -20.60 -15.40 -44.33
C GLY A 203 -20.85 -13.98 -44.82
N THR A 204 -19.95 -13.07 -44.45
CA THR A 204 -20.02 -11.64 -44.78
C THR A 204 -19.95 -11.37 -46.29
N PRO A 205 -20.67 -10.36 -46.81
CA PRO A 205 -20.49 -9.90 -48.19
C PRO A 205 -19.07 -9.39 -48.41
N GLN A 206 -18.41 -9.80 -49.50
CA GLN A 206 -17.06 -9.34 -49.83
C GLN A 206 -17.05 -7.85 -50.21
N LEU A 207 -16.22 -7.07 -49.52
CA LEU A 207 -15.89 -5.70 -49.89
C LEU A 207 -15.07 -5.69 -51.19
N ALA A 208 -15.73 -5.33 -52.30
CA ALA A 208 -15.11 -5.18 -53.61
C ALA A 208 -14.52 -3.76 -53.81
N GLN A 209 -13.59 -3.66 -54.75
CA GLN A 209 -12.73 -2.48 -54.99
C GLN A 209 -13.49 -1.23 -55.47
N GLN A 210 -13.24 -0.10 -54.80
CA GLN A 210 -13.25 1.28 -55.33
C GLN A 210 -12.01 1.95 -54.71
N LYS A 211 -11.02 2.49 -55.44
CA LYS A 211 -10.89 3.09 -56.78
C LYS A 211 -11.58 4.45 -56.90
N ASP A 212 -10.80 5.40 -57.41
CA ASP A 212 -10.98 6.84 -57.39
C ASP A 212 -12.21 7.30 -58.17
N VAL A 213 -13.03 8.14 -57.54
CA VAL A 213 -13.97 9.05 -58.20
C VAL A 213 -13.88 10.40 -57.50
N GLU A 214 -13.57 11.42 -58.30
CA GLU A 214 -13.48 12.83 -57.95
C GLU A 214 -14.89 13.43 -57.88
N MET A 215 -15.23 14.20 -56.83
CA MET A 215 -16.46 15.00 -56.82
C MET A 215 -16.32 16.27 -55.95
N GLU A 216 -17.05 17.31 -56.37
CA GLU A 216 -16.81 18.73 -56.11
C GLU A 216 -17.15 19.23 -54.69
N ALA A 217 -16.94 20.53 -54.43
CA ALA A 217 -16.84 21.13 -53.10
C ALA A 217 -17.93 22.16 -52.75
N GLU A 218 -18.05 22.43 -51.44
CA GLU A 218 -18.73 23.59 -50.80
C GLU A 218 -20.28 23.67 -50.93
N PRO A 219 -20.98 24.44 -50.05
CA PRO A 219 -20.48 25.25 -48.94
C PRO A 219 -20.95 24.83 -47.54
N ALA A 220 -20.36 25.45 -46.51
CA ALA A 220 -20.63 25.18 -45.10
C ALA A 220 -21.84 25.94 -44.52
N GLU A 221 -22.71 25.26 -43.74
CA GLU A 221 -23.72 25.90 -42.88
C GLU A 221 -24.12 25.05 -41.65
N LEU A 222 -23.14 24.58 -40.83
CA LEU A 222 -23.47 23.88 -39.57
C LEU A 222 -22.38 23.92 -38.47
N LEU A 223 -21.55 24.97 -38.42
CA LEU A 223 -20.49 25.13 -37.41
C LEU A 223 -20.72 26.31 -36.44
N GLN A 224 -21.92 26.41 -35.85
CA GLN A 224 -22.25 27.38 -34.80
C GLN A 224 -23.28 26.81 -33.82
N LEU A 225 -22.81 26.13 -32.76
CA LEU A 225 -23.53 25.96 -31.48
C LEU A 225 -22.73 25.26 -30.34
N ALA A 226 -21.43 24.99 -30.52
CA ALA A 226 -20.55 24.57 -29.43
C ALA A 226 -19.99 25.82 -28.72
N GLY A 227 -20.62 26.23 -27.61
CA GLY A 227 -20.12 27.33 -26.76
C GLY A 227 -19.02 26.86 -25.82
N ASP A 228 -18.06 27.74 -25.52
CA ASP A 228 -16.88 27.41 -24.70
C ASP A 228 -17.26 26.95 -23.29
N ALA A 229 -16.99 25.67 -22.98
CA ALA A 229 -17.13 25.14 -21.63
C ALA A 229 -16.01 25.71 -20.75
N ALA A 230 -16.36 26.61 -19.83
CA ALA A 230 -15.39 27.23 -18.93
C ALA A 230 -14.62 26.19 -18.09
N PRO A 231 -13.29 26.35 -17.90
CA PRO A 231 -12.44 25.34 -17.27
C PRO A 231 -12.85 25.08 -15.82
N THR A 232 -13.37 23.87 -15.56
CA THR A 232 -13.84 23.42 -14.25
C THR A 232 -12.68 23.25 -13.27
N ARG A 233 -12.77 23.86 -12.09
CA ARG A 233 -11.71 23.82 -11.07
C ARG A 233 -11.59 22.44 -10.43
N THR A 234 -10.37 22.02 -10.11
CA THR A 234 -10.12 20.80 -9.31
C THR A 234 -10.34 21.10 -7.83
N CYS A 235 -11.06 20.22 -7.11
CA CYS A 235 -11.34 20.44 -5.69
C CYS A 235 -11.03 19.21 -4.83
N THR A 236 -10.31 19.42 -3.74
CA THR A 236 -10.06 18.41 -2.69
C THR A 236 -11.23 18.42 -1.71
N VAL A 237 -11.89 17.27 -1.51
CA VAL A 237 -13.11 17.16 -0.68
C VAL A 237 -12.80 16.58 0.69
N TYR A 238 -13.26 17.26 1.75
CA TYR A 238 -13.10 16.91 3.15
C TYR A 238 -14.47 16.58 3.76
N LYS A 239 -14.80 15.28 3.81
CA LYS A 239 -16.06 14.78 4.40
C LYS A 239 -15.99 14.77 5.93
N LYS A 240 -17.03 15.27 6.61
CA LYS A 240 -17.09 15.44 8.06
C LYS A 240 -16.12 16.50 8.62
N TRP A 241 -15.78 17.49 7.81
CA TRP A 241 -14.95 18.65 8.18
C TRP A 241 -15.72 19.94 7.95
N ARG A 242 -15.51 20.91 8.83
CA ARG A 242 -16.06 22.26 8.73
C ARG A 242 -14.90 23.25 8.62
N MET A 243 -14.38 23.42 7.41
CA MET A 243 -13.23 24.30 7.18
C MET A 243 -13.55 25.74 7.59
N ARG A 244 -12.59 26.37 8.26
CA ARG A 244 -12.79 27.61 9.01
C ARG A 244 -13.23 28.76 8.11
N TRP A 245 -14.37 29.35 8.46
CA TRP A 245 -14.78 30.65 7.93
C TRP A 245 -13.85 31.75 8.47
N LEU A 246 -13.20 32.47 7.55
CA LEU A 246 -12.24 33.53 7.89
C LEU A 246 -12.91 34.91 8.15
N GLY A 247 -14.25 34.97 8.09
CA GLY A 247 -15.05 36.17 8.29
C GLY A 247 -15.66 36.72 7.00
N SER A 248 -16.51 37.75 7.11
CA SER A 248 -17.32 38.25 5.99
C SER A 248 -16.54 38.78 4.78
N HIS A 249 -15.24 39.08 4.94
CA HIS A 249 -14.38 39.55 3.85
C HIS A 249 -13.95 38.44 2.86
N VAL A 250 -14.17 37.15 3.18
CA VAL A 250 -13.94 36.03 2.25
C VAL A 250 -15.25 35.45 1.68
N GLU A 251 -16.41 35.93 2.12
CA GLU A 251 -17.71 35.43 1.64
C GLU A 251 -17.97 35.85 0.20
N MET A 252 -18.47 34.93 -0.63
CA MET A 252 -18.84 35.24 -2.00
C MET A 252 -20.08 34.46 -2.48
N PRO A 253 -20.90 35.05 -3.38
CA PRO A 253 -21.90 34.29 -4.10
C PRO A 253 -21.24 33.28 -5.04
N LEU A 254 -21.96 32.20 -5.35
CA LEU A 254 -21.55 31.21 -6.34
C LEU A 254 -22.39 31.38 -7.61
N GLY A 255 -21.85 32.16 -8.56
CA GLY A 255 -22.59 32.64 -9.72
C GLY A 255 -23.78 33.51 -9.28
N SER A 256 -24.99 33.12 -9.67
CA SER A 256 -26.25 33.74 -9.22
C SER A 256 -26.70 33.30 -7.82
N THR A 257 -26.02 32.33 -7.19
CA THR A 257 -26.40 31.75 -5.90
C THR A 257 -25.86 32.59 -4.74
N PRO A 258 -26.71 33.16 -3.87
CA PRO A 258 -26.23 33.90 -2.69
C PRO A 258 -25.46 33.02 -1.71
N TYR A 259 -24.52 33.62 -0.98
CA TYR A 259 -23.81 32.93 0.10
C TYR A 259 -24.79 32.42 1.17
N GLY A 260 -24.71 31.12 1.49
CA GLY A 260 -25.62 30.46 2.43
C GLY A 260 -26.99 30.08 1.86
N ALA A 261 -27.22 30.21 0.55
CA ALA A 261 -28.45 29.74 -0.08
C ALA A 261 -28.57 28.20 -0.01
N ASN A 262 -29.82 27.70 -0.03
CA ASN A 262 -30.09 26.27 -0.12
C ASN A 262 -30.01 25.82 -1.59
N VAL A 263 -29.23 24.78 -1.85
CA VAL A 263 -28.95 24.23 -3.20
C VAL A 263 -29.28 22.72 -3.30
N GLY A 264 -29.96 22.17 -2.29
CA GLY A 264 -30.40 20.77 -2.25
C GLY A 264 -29.30 19.74 -1.94
N THR A 265 -28.21 19.71 -2.70
CA THR A 265 -27.18 18.65 -2.63
C THR A 265 -25.75 19.16 -2.49
N TRP A 266 -24.86 18.28 -2.03
CA TRP A 266 -23.41 18.55 -1.98
C TRP A 266 -22.84 18.77 -3.39
N GLU A 267 -23.27 17.95 -4.35
CA GLU A 267 -22.81 17.94 -5.73
C GLU A 267 -23.14 19.27 -6.44
N ALA A 268 -24.33 19.82 -6.20
CA ALA A 268 -24.71 21.15 -6.67
C ALA A 268 -23.84 22.24 -6.03
N CYS A 269 -23.61 22.17 -4.72
CA CYS A 269 -22.76 23.12 -4.00
C CYS A 269 -21.30 23.11 -4.49
N LEU A 270 -20.76 21.92 -4.76
CA LEU A 270 -19.41 21.74 -5.29
C LEU A 270 -19.29 22.24 -6.72
N GLY A 271 -20.22 21.85 -7.62
CA GLY A 271 -20.24 22.29 -9.02
C GLY A 271 -20.36 23.82 -9.16
N LEU A 272 -21.14 24.46 -8.28
CA LEU A 272 -21.22 25.92 -8.17
C LEU A 272 -19.87 26.56 -7.81
N CYS A 273 -19.11 26.01 -6.87
CA CYS A 273 -17.74 26.50 -6.57
C CYS A 273 -16.73 26.17 -7.70
N GLN A 274 -16.87 25.02 -8.38
CA GLN A 274 -16.02 24.63 -9.51
C GLN A 274 -16.16 25.53 -10.74
N THR A 275 -17.30 26.18 -10.90
CA THR A 275 -17.64 27.05 -12.04
C THR A 275 -17.59 28.54 -11.70
N THR A 276 -17.67 28.92 -10.42
CA THR A 276 -17.57 30.32 -9.99
C THR A 276 -16.14 30.82 -9.98
N GLU A 277 -15.86 31.85 -10.78
CA GLU A 277 -14.58 32.54 -10.69
C GLU A 277 -14.38 33.20 -9.32
N GLY A 278 -13.27 32.86 -8.66
CA GLY A 278 -12.90 33.35 -7.34
C GLY A 278 -13.05 32.31 -6.22
N CYS A 279 -13.94 31.32 -6.36
CA CYS A 279 -14.16 30.33 -5.29
C CYS A 279 -12.90 29.46 -5.04
N ARG A 280 -12.41 29.49 -3.80
CA ARG A 280 -11.25 28.70 -3.31
C ARG A 280 -11.63 27.71 -2.22
N GLN A 281 -12.71 27.96 -1.49
CA GLN A 281 -13.27 27.03 -0.49
C GLN A 281 -14.79 27.03 -0.60
N VAL A 282 -15.41 25.88 -0.36
CA VAL A 282 -16.86 25.76 -0.18
C VAL A 282 -17.17 24.85 0.99
N VAL A 283 -18.17 25.24 1.80
CA VAL A 283 -18.68 24.43 2.91
C VAL A 283 -20.17 24.20 2.69
N TYR A 284 -20.62 22.97 2.97
CA TYR A 284 -22.01 22.53 2.81
C TYR A 284 -22.52 21.91 4.10
N VAL A 285 -23.72 22.29 4.51
CA VAL A 285 -24.43 21.75 5.68
C VAL A 285 -25.94 21.85 5.48
N ALA A 286 -26.67 20.75 5.71
CA ALA A 286 -28.14 20.70 5.69
C ALA A 286 -28.81 21.34 4.45
N GLY A 287 -28.22 21.17 3.26
CA GLY A 287 -28.71 21.74 2.00
C GLY A 287 -28.17 23.14 1.67
N HIS A 288 -27.57 23.85 2.64
CA HIS A 288 -27.04 25.20 2.46
C HIS A 288 -25.57 25.21 2.03
N CYS A 289 -25.22 26.14 1.13
CA CYS A 289 -23.93 26.22 0.47
C CYS A 289 -23.21 27.56 0.74
N TYR A 290 -21.96 27.50 1.20
CA TYR A 290 -21.18 28.64 1.69
C TYR A 290 -19.86 28.76 0.92
N GLY A 291 -19.86 29.57 -0.15
CA GLY A 291 -18.69 29.81 -1.02
C GLY A 291 -17.74 30.88 -0.49
N MET A 292 -16.44 30.62 -0.57
CA MET A 292 -15.39 31.49 -0.02
C MET A 292 -14.24 31.71 -1.01
N SER A 293 -13.74 32.95 -1.07
CA SER A 293 -12.66 33.40 -1.98
C SER A 293 -11.24 33.02 -1.49
N VAL A 294 -11.12 32.55 -0.25
CA VAL A 294 -9.87 32.09 0.39
C VAL A 294 -10.15 30.77 1.11
N ALA A 295 -9.21 29.83 1.05
CA ALA A 295 -9.28 28.56 1.79
C ALA A 295 -8.57 28.63 3.15
N SER A 296 -9.02 27.82 4.10
CA SER A 296 -8.42 27.68 5.42
C SER A 296 -8.18 26.21 5.76
N ASN A 297 -6.94 25.87 6.12
CA ASN A 297 -6.55 24.52 6.52
C ASN A 297 -6.91 24.18 7.98
N GLU A 298 -7.69 25.04 8.65
CA GLU A 298 -8.15 24.84 10.02
C GLU A 298 -9.62 24.38 10.04
N ASP A 299 -9.94 23.44 10.93
CA ASP A 299 -11.33 23.04 11.21
C ASP A 299 -11.95 23.96 12.26
N GLN A 300 -13.18 24.44 12.04
CA GLN A 300 -13.76 25.52 12.82
C GLN A 300 -14.22 25.13 14.24
N ASP A 301 -14.60 23.87 14.44
CA ASP A 301 -15.01 23.35 15.75
C ASP A 301 -14.05 22.30 16.34
N GLY A 302 -12.99 21.92 15.62
CA GLY A 302 -12.01 20.94 16.09
C GLY A 302 -12.53 19.50 16.05
N LEU A 303 -13.54 19.24 15.22
CA LEU A 303 -14.25 17.96 15.07
C LEU A 303 -14.04 17.34 13.68
N GLY A 304 -13.06 17.82 12.92
CA GLY A 304 -12.68 17.30 11.61
C GLY A 304 -12.55 15.78 11.56
N GLY A 305 -13.28 15.15 10.65
CA GLY A 305 -13.41 13.69 10.52
C GLY A 305 -14.58 13.08 11.30
N HIS A 306 -15.20 13.83 12.23
CA HIS A 306 -16.30 13.39 13.09
C HIS A 306 -17.58 14.23 12.95
N ASN A 307 -17.53 15.39 12.28
CA ASN A 307 -18.66 16.32 12.17
C ASN A 307 -19.63 15.94 11.02
N ASP A 308 -20.45 14.90 11.24
CA ASP A 308 -21.34 14.26 10.24
C ASP A 308 -22.24 15.18 9.40
N LEU A 309 -22.55 16.39 9.88
CA LEU A 309 -23.42 17.34 9.19
C LEU A 309 -22.71 18.19 8.11
N PHE A 310 -21.38 18.20 8.10
CA PHE A 310 -20.58 19.08 7.24
C PHE A 310 -19.78 18.32 6.18
N THR A 311 -19.74 18.87 4.97
CA THR A 311 -18.73 18.53 3.97
C THR A 311 -18.14 19.81 3.42
N SER A 312 -16.82 19.87 3.35
CA SER A 312 -16.06 21.03 2.84
C SER A 312 -15.25 20.62 1.61
N ALA A 313 -14.86 21.58 0.77
CA ALA A 313 -13.85 21.36 -0.26
C ALA A 313 -12.96 22.60 -0.46
N HIS A 314 -11.70 22.36 -0.81
CA HIS A 314 -10.78 23.40 -1.28
C HIS A 314 -10.64 23.28 -2.80
N CYS A 315 -11.03 24.32 -3.52
CA CYS A 315 -11.05 24.38 -4.98
C CYS A 315 -9.85 25.17 -5.51
N ILE A 316 -8.88 24.44 -6.06
CA ILE A 316 -7.70 25.01 -6.69
C ILE A 316 -8.07 25.29 -8.15
N GLY A 317 -8.51 26.52 -8.43
CA GLY A 317 -8.53 27.03 -9.79
C GLY A 317 -7.10 27.10 -10.34
N ALA A 318 -6.90 26.52 -11.52
CA ALA A 318 -5.63 26.18 -12.16
C ALA A 318 -4.47 27.11 -11.75
N GLU A 319 -3.61 26.62 -10.87
CA GLU A 319 -2.45 27.38 -10.43
C GLU A 319 -1.43 27.49 -11.57
N ARG A 320 -0.91 28.71 -11.76
CA ARG A 320 0.28 28.88 -12.60
C ARG A 320 1.45 28.18 -11.94
N HIS A 321 1.89 27.08 -12.55
CA HIS A 321 3.11 26.40 -12.14
C HIS A 321 4.28 27.37 -12.31
N CYS A 322 5.18 27.43 -11.32
CA CYS A 322 6.35 28.29 -11.36
C CYS A 322 7.61 27.50 -10.99
N ASP A 323 8.52 27.32 -11.95
CA ASP A 323 9.87 26.78 -11.68
C ASP A 323 10.64 27.80 -10.84
N ILE A 324 11.23 27.42 -9.69
CA ILE A 324 11.99 28.34 -8.82
C ILE A 324 13.49 28.07 -8.92
N PHE A 325 14.26 29.13 -9.19
CA PHE A 325 15.70 29.13 -9.35
C PHE A 325 16.35 29.97 -8.23
N LEU A 326 16.78 29.29 -7.15
CA LEU A 326 17.45 29.89 -5.99
C LEU A 326 18.91 30.24 -6.31
N ASN A 327 19.35 31.47 -6.00
CA ASN A 327 20.68 32.01 -6.36
C ASN A 327 20.94 32.05 -7.88
N TRP A 328 19.90 32.33 -8.68
CA TRP A 328 19.99 32.59 -10.12
C TRP A 328 19.47 33.99 -10.44
N ARG A 329 20.20 34.68 -11.32
CA ARG A 329 19.86 36.01 -11.80
C ARG A 329 19.61 35.92 -13.30
N MET A 330 18.45 35.39 -13.69
CA MET A 330 18.10 35.30 -15.11
C MET A 330 18.13 36.69 -15.76
N VAL A 331 18.43 36.72 -17.07
CA VAL A 331 18.44 37.95 -17.86
C VAL A 331 17.06 38.63 -17.77
N MET A 332 17.09 39.93 -17.52
CA MET A 332 15.89 40.77 -17.54
C MET A 332 15.55 41.02 -19.02
N VAL A 333 14.53 40.37 -19.56
CA VAL A 333 14.22 40.47 -21.00
C VAL A 333 13.86 41.92 -21.36
N PRO A 334 14.62 42.61 -22.23
CA PRO A 334 14.43 44.05 -22.47
C PRO A 334 13.01 44.38 -22.96
N GLY A 335 12.40 45.42 -22.37
CA GLY A 335 11.03 45.85 -22.70
C GLY A 335 9.91 44.97 -22.13
N SER A 336 10.21 43.87 -21.42
CA SER A 336 9.19 42.96 -20.88
C SER A 336 8.67 43.30 -19.48
N GLY A 337 9.23 44.31 -18.81
CA GLY A 337 8.92 44.61 -17.40
C GLY A 337 7.46 45.01 -17.19
N ILE A 338 6.79 44.37 -16.23
CA ILE A 338 5.38 44.61 -15.87
C ILE A 338 5.21 44.85 -14.36
N SER A 339 4.15 45.59 -14.01
CA SER A 339 3.62 45.60 -12.64
C SER A 339 2.97 44.26 -12.32
N LEU A 340 3.03 43.83 -11.06
CA LEU A 340 2.39 42.61 -10.57
C LEU A 340 1.23 42.99 -9.63
N GLY A 341 0.00 42.85 -10.14
CA GLY A 341 -1.18 43.44 -9.51
C GLY A 341 -0.99 44.95 -9.29
N SER A 342 -1.06 45.38 -8.03
CA SER A 342 -0.82 46.78 -7.61
C SER A 342 0.65 47.13 -7.33
N LEU A 343 1.59 46.17 -7.42
CA LEU A 343 3.01 46.39 -7.17
C LEU A 343 3.74 46.85 -8.46
N PRO A 344 4.34 48.06 -8.49
CA PRO A 344 5.13 48.51 -9.64
C PRO A 344 6.38 47.66 -9.88
N TYR A 345 6.82 47.61 -11.15
CA TYR A 345 8.05 46.92 -11.54
C TYR A 345 9.29 47.46 -10.80
N GLY A 346 9.95 46.59 -10.04
CA GLY A 346 11.15 46.91 -9.27
C GLY A 346 10.90 47.46 -7.86
N GLU A 347 9.64 47.50 -7.41
CA GLU A 347 9.25 48.00 -6.09
C GLU A 347 9.38 46.93 -4.98
N PHE A 348 9.37 47.36 -3.72
CA PHE A 348 9.58 46.47 -2.57
C PHE A 348 8.34 45.61 -2.27
N SER A 349 8.44 44.28 -2.41
CA SER A 349 7.30 43.37 -2.21
C SER A 349 7.07 42.93 -0.76
N GLY A 350 8.02 43.18 0.14
CA GLY A 350 8.01 42.65 1.51
C GLY A 350 8.38 41.16 1.63
N GLY A 351 8.79 40.50 0.55
CA GLY A 351 9.28 39.12 0.59
C GLY A 351 9.19 38.38 -0.74
N TRP A 352 10.02 37.32 -0.88
CA TRP A 352 10.04 36.45 -2.07
C TRP A 352 8.66 35.85 -2.37
N PHE A 353 8.03 35.20 -1.39
CA PHE A 353 6.74 34.54 -1.59
C PHE A 353 5.65 35.51 -2.08
N ARG A 354 5.60 36.74 -1.55
CA ARG A 354 4.65 37.75 -2.05
C ARG A 354 4.97 38.21 -3.47
N CYS A 355 6.25 38.29 -3.84
CA CYS A 355 6.68 38.56 -5.22
C CYS A 355 6.24 37.43 -6.18
N LEU A 356 6.35 36.17 -5.75
CA LEU A 356 5.95 34.98 -6.50
C LEU A 356 4.43 34.87 -6.68
N GLU A 357 3.65 35.00 -5.59
CA GLU A 357 2.19 34.92 -5.68
C GLU A 357 1.61 36.06 -6.54
N LEU A 358 2.11 37.30 -6.42
CA LEU A 358 1.70 38.39 -7.30
C LEU A 358 2.03 38.12 -8.78
N CYS A 359 3.03 37.30 -9.10
CA CYS A 359 3.30 36.83 -10.46
C CYS A 359 2.31 35.74 -10.91
N LYS A 360 1.99 34.76 -10.06
CA LYS A 360 0.93 33.77 -10.35
C LYS A 360 -0.43 34.44 -10.59
N GLU A 361 -0.77 35.45 -9.80
CA GLU A 361 -2.00 36.23 -9.91
C GLU A 361 -2.05 37.15 -11.14
N THR A 362 -0.90 37.49 -11.73
CA THR A 362 -0.81 38.42 -12.87
C THR A 362 -0.77 37.65 -14.20
N PRO A 363 -1.83 37.67 -15.05
CA PRO A 363 -1.89 36.81 -16.24
C PRO A 363 -0.81 37.10 -17.31
N ALA A 364 -0.21 38.29 -17.29
CA ALA A 364 0.92 38.62 -18.14
C ALA A 364 2.25 38.01 -17.67
N CYS A 365 2.41 37.68 -16.38
CA CYS A 365 3.72 37.31 -15.82
C CYS A 365 4.18 35.92 -16.30
N GLN A 366 5.37 35.88 -16.88
CA GLN A 366 6.07 34.65 -17.31
C GLN A 366 7.38 34.41 -16.55
N GLN A 367 7.99 35.47 -16.01
CA GLN A 367 9.19 35.41 -15.19
C GLN A 367 9.09 36.47 -14.08
N VAL A 368 9.58 36.14 -12.89
CA VAL A 368 9.68 37.08 -11.77
C VAL A 368 11.02 36.93 -11.06
N THR A 369 11.73 38.03 -10.86
CA THR A 369 13.01 38.06 -10.14
C THR A 369 12.89 38.93 -8.89
N TYR A 370 13.41 38.42 -7.77
CA TYR A 370 13.46 39.09 -6.48
C TYR A 370 14.91 39.23 -6.00
N THR A 371 15.23 40.32 -5.32
CA THR A 371 16.60 40.68 -4.96
C THR A 371 16.81 40.83 -3.45
N ALA A 372 18.07 40.84 -3.00
CA ALA A 372 18.45 41.02 -1.59
C ALA A 372 17.94 42.34 -0.98
N GLU A 373 17.76 43.38 -1.80
CA GLU A 373 17.17 44.67 -1.40
C GLU A 373 15.63 44.61 -1.26
N GLY A 374 15.02 43.42 -1.42
CA GLY A 374 13.59 43.17 -1.29
C GLY A 374 12.74 43.63 -2.47
N ARG A 375 13.37 44.01 -3.58
CA ARG A 375 12.70 44.49 -4.80
C ARG A 375 12.19 43.32 -5.64
N CYS A 376 11.05 43.51 -6.28
CA CYS A 376 10.36 42.51 -7.08
C CYS A 376 10.18 42.99 -8.52
N PHE A 377 10.57 42.16 -9.49
CA PHE A 377 10.58 42.50 -10.91
C PHE A 377 9.81 41.45 -11.71
N GLY A 378 8.54 41.75 -12.04
CA GLY A 378 7.72 40.93 -12.93
C GLY A 378 8.04 41.18 -14.41
N MET A 379 8.02 40.13 -15.22
CA MET A 379 8.32 40.18 -16.65
C MET A 379 7.29 39.39 -17.47
N GLY A 380 6.83 40.01 -18.56
CA GLY A 380 5.89 39.43 -19.53
C GLY A 380 6.50 38.40 -20.50
N ALA A 381 7.81 38.16 -20.39
CA ALA A 381 8.55 37.17 -21.17
C ALA A 381 9.61 36.49 -20.28
N ARG A 382 9.90 35.21 -20.54
CA ARG A 382 10.89 34.42 -19.78
C ARG A 382 12.20 34.19 -20.55
N THR A 383 13.30 33.93 -19.85
CA THR A 383 14.57 33.48 -20.43
C THR A 383 15.37 32.60 -19.49
N HIS A 384 15.91 31.49 -20.01
CA HIS A 384 16.76 30.55 -19.26
C HIS A 384 18.25 30.97 -19.23
N GLN A 385 18.59 32.17 -19.71
CA GLN A 385 19.95 32.71 -19.64
C GLN A 385 20.19 33.36 -18.27
N ASP A 386 21.18 32.89 -17.50
CA ASP A 386 21.67 33.58 -16.30
C ASP A 386 22.56 34.77 -16.71
N ALA A 387 22.29 35.95 -16.15
CA ALA A 387 22.75 37.25 -16.66
C ALA A 387 24.26 37.52 -16.50
N ASN A 388 24.98 36.66 -15.79
CA ASN A 388 26.43 36.73 -15.62
C ASN A 388 27.12 35.35 -15.66
N GLY A 389 26.38 34.27 -15.96
CA GLY A 389 26.92 32.91 -16.04
C GLY A 389 27.37 32.31 -14.70
N LEU A 390 26.82 32.80 -13.58
CA LEU A 390 27.16 32.36 -12.22
C LEU A 390 26.10 31.43 -11.59
N ALA A 391 24.97 31.21 -12.26
CA ALA A 391 24.02 30.08 -12.12
C ALA A 391 24.15 29.25 -10.83
N GLY A 392 23.37 29.61 -9.80
CA GLY A 392 23.39 28.96 -8.48
C GLY A 392 24.33 29.60 -7.45
N THR A 393 25.21 30.52 -7.87
CA THR A 393 26.09 31.29 -6.98
C THR A 393 25.79 32.80 -6.95
N ASN A 394 24.69 33.25 -7.58
CA ASN A 394 24.19 34.62 -7.46
C ASN A 394 23.44 34.84 -6.12
N TRP A 395 24.19 34.79 -5.01
CA TRP A 395 23.69 35.06 -3.67
C TRP A 395 22.89 36.37 -3.62
N GLY A 396 21.64 36.29 -3.18
CA GLY A 396 20.75 37.45 -3.13
C GLY A 396 19.85 37.65 -4.37
N PHE A 397 19.81 36.70 -5.30
CA PHE A 397 18.80 36.66 -6.37
C PHE A 397 18.00 35.37 -6.32
N THR A 398 16.68 35.49 -6.37
CA THR A 398 15.77 34.37 -6.64
C THR A 398 14.94 34.71 -7.85
N THR A 399 14.92 33.83 -8.84
CA THR A 399 14.03 33.96 -10.01
C THR A 399 13.04 32.81 -10.04
N ALA A 400 11.84 33.05 -10.55
CA ALA A 400 10.95 31.97 -10.99
C ALA A 400 10.43 32.20 -12.41
N HIS A 401 10.13 31.12 -13.12
CA HIS A 401 9.46 31.14 -14.41
C HIS A 401 8.05 30.58 -14.23
N CYS A 402 7.02 31.42 -14.44
CA CYS A 402 5.62 31.05 -14.22
C CYS A 402 4.91 30.80 -15.55
N TYR A 403 4.07 29.75 -15.59
CA TYR A 403 3.39 29.29 -16.80
C TYR A 403 1.89 29.23 -16.57
N GLY A 404 1.10 29.77 -17.49
CA GLY A 404 -0.29 29.34 -17.67
C GLY A 404 -0.31 28.04 -18.46
N GLU A 405 -1.33 27.21 -18.26
CA GLU A 405 -1.52 25.97 -19.01
C GLU A 405 -1.84 26.25 -20.49
N VAL A 406 -0.78 26.31 -21.31
CA VAL A 406 -0.82 25.87 -22.70
C VAL A 406 -0.35 24.41 -22.70
N SER A 407 -0.97 23.56 -23.51
CA SER A 407 -0.90 22.10 -23.37
C SER A 407 0.49 21.48 -23.61
N GLY A 408 1.27 21.36 -22.53
CA GLY A 408 2.40 20.44 -22.37
C GLY A 408 3.80 21.09 -22.27
N PRO A 409 4.84 20.30 -21.92
CA PRO A 409 4.83 18.96 -21.31
C PRO A 409 4.84 19.03 -19.76
N SER A 410 4.58 17.90 -19.09
CA SER A 410 4.43 17.85 -17.63
C SER A 410 5.75 17.93 -16.83
N VAL A 411 5.63 18.44 -15.60
CA VAL A 411 6.69 18.76 -14.62
C VAL A 411 7.77 17.66 -14.45
N VAL A 412 9.03 18.10 -14.34
CA VAL A 412 10.17 17.27 -13.92
C VAL A 412 10.18 17.16 -12.40
N MET A 413 10.14 15.95 -11.85
CA MET A 413 10.22 15.78 -10.39
C MET A 413 11.68 15.82 -9.93
N GLN A 414 12.18 17.02 -9.61
CA GLN A 414 13.44 17.16 -8.87
C GLN A 414 13.26 16.55 -7.47
N SER A 415 14.20 15.70 -7.04
CA SER A 415 14.12 15.06 -5.72
C SER A 415 14.24 16.10 -4.60
N PRO A 416 13.27 16.23 -3.68
CA PRO A 416 13.35 17.16 -2.57
C PRO A 416 14.63 16.91 -1.74
N GLY A 417 15.52 17.91 -1.67
CA GLY A 417 16.80 17.84 -0.94
C GLY A 417 18.00 17.29 -1.73
N CYS A 418 17.84 16.74 -2.93
CA CYS A 418 18.93 16.17 -3.73
C CYS A 418 19.04 16.86 -5.12
N PRO A 419 19.62 18.09 -5.19
CA PRO A 419 19.41 19.02 -6.31
C PRO A 419 19.99 18.60 -7.67
N ASN A 420 21.01 17.74 -7.68
CA ASN A 420 21.72 17.30 -8.89
C ASN A 420 21.28 15.92 -9.42
N VAL A 421 20.15 15.40 -8.93
CA VAL A 421 19.55 14.13 -9.33
C VAL A 421 18.12 14.36 -9.80
N PHE A 422 17.84 13.98 -11.06
CA PHE A 422 16.49 14.04 -11.64
C PHE A 422 16.04 12.64 -12.07
N MET A 423 14.74 12.39 -12.03
CA MET A 423 14.14 11.14 -12.47
C MET A 423 13.00 11.43 -13.45
N GLY A 424 12.77 10.52 -14.39
CA GLY A 424 11.66 10.60 -15.33
C GLY A 424 11.25 9.24 -15.86
N ASP A 425 10.48 9.21 -16.94
CA ASP A 425 10.04 7.95 -17.57
C ASP A 425 11.24 7.11 -18.04
N ARG A 426 11.56 6.06 -17.27
CA ARG A 426 12.65 5.10 -17.45
C ARG A 426 14.04 5.73 -17.55
N PHE A 427 14.29 6.85 -16.86
CA PHE A 427 15.64 7.41 -16.70
C PHE A 427 15.94 8.04 -15.34
N LEU A 428 17.24 8.11 -15.04
CA LEU A 428 17.89 8.79 -13.93
C LEU A 428 19.01 9.70 -14.48
N ASP A 429 19.00 10.98 -14.11
CA ASP A 429 20.09 11.92 -14.39
C ASP A 429 21.02 12.06 -13.17
N LEU A 430 22.32 11.99 -13.42
CA LEU A 430 23.41 12.25 -12.49
C LEU A 430 24.27 13.38 -13.10
N GLY A 431 23.91 14.64 -12.82
CA GLY A 431 24.56 15.80 -13.41
C GLY A 431 24.54 15.79 -14.95
N PRO A 432 25.69 15.67 -15.65
CA PRO A 432 25.74 15.65 -17.11
C PRO A 432 25.56 14.25 -17.73
N TRP A 433 25.36 13.21 -16.91
CA TRP A 433 25.16 11.82 -17.30
C TRP A 433 23.70 11.38 -17.11
N ARG A 434 23.20 10.52 -18.00
CA ARG A 434 21.89 9.88 -17.91
C ARG A 434 21.99 8.37 -18.02
N LEU A 435 21.36 7.67 -17.10
CA LEU A 435 21.11 6.24 -17.15
C LEU A 435 19.65 6.03 -17.56
N ALA A 436 19.36 5.35 -18.67
CA ALA A 436 17.99 5.13 -19.13
C ALA A 436 17.76 3.78 -19.77
N ALA A 437 16.64 3.13 -19.46
CA ALA A 437 16.14 2.02 -20.27
C ALA A 437 15.47 2.59 -21.52
N TRP A 438 16.16 2.51 -22.65
CA TRP A 438 15.73 3.03 -23.94
C TRP A 438 14.47 2.33 -24.44
N ASP A 439 14.44 1.01 -24.29
CA ASP A 439 13.28 0.14 -24.47
C ASP A 439 13.37 -0.98 -23.42
N ASP A 440 12.66 -2.10 -23.61
CA ASP A 440 12.71 -3.26 -22.71
C ASP A 440 13.95 -4.14 -22.89
N ASN A 441 14.74 -3.94 -23.95
CA ASN A 441 15.92 -4.73 -24.32
C ASN A 441 17.24 -3.96 -24.24
N HIS A 442 17.23 -2.63 -24.03
CA HIS A 442 18.41 -1.77 -24.01
C HIS A 442 18.45 -0.80 -22.81
N LEU A 443 19.47 -0.90 -21.95
CA LEU A 443 19.81 0.09 -20.93
C LEU A 443 21.05 0.88 -21.38
N SER A 444 20.90 2.19 -21.57
CA SER A 444 21.93 3.12 -22.04
C SER A 444 22.48 3.96 -20.88
N ILE A 445 23.81 4.10 -20.82
CA ILE A 445 24.48 5.12 -20.02
C ILE A 445 25.14 6.12 -20.97
N ALA A 446 24.67 7.36 -20.97
CA ALA A 446 25.08 8.39 -21.92
C ALA A 446 25.47 9.70 -21.25
N HIS A 447 26.30 10.47 -21.96
CA HIS A 447 26.67 11.83 -21.57
C HIS A 447 25.96 12.86 -22.47
N LYS A 448 25.67 14.04 -21.93
CA LYS A 448 24.92 15.11 -22.61
C LYS A 448 25.59 15.69 -23.87
N THR A 449 26.81 15.27 -24.21
CA THR A 449 27.50 15.55 -25.48
C THR A 449 26.90 14.79 -26.68
N GLY A 450 25.97 13.86 -26.46
CA GLY A 450 25.27 13.16 -27.54
C GLY A 450 25.81 11.77 -27.89
N GLN A 451 26.48 11.10 -26.94
CA GLN A 451 26.92 9.71 -27.10
C GLN A 451 26.55 8.85 -25.88
N ALA A 452 26.06 7.63 -26.14
CA ALA A 452 25.98 6.56 -25.16
C ALA A 452 27.34 5.86 -25.06
N ALA A 453 27.97 5.93 -23.89
CA ALA A 453 29.28 5.35 -23.65
C ALA A 453 29.22 3.82 -23.53
N ILE A 454 28.11 3.31 -23.00
CA ILE A 454 27.81 1.89 -22.92
C ILE A 454 26.30 1.67 -23.07
N VAL A 455 25.91 0.58 -23.72
CA VAL A 455 24.53 0.08 -23.76
C VAL A 455 24.53 -1.41 -23.44
N PHE A 456 23.76 -1.78 -22.44
CA PHE A 456 23.55 -3.14 -21.94
C PHE A 456 22.32 -3.73 -22.62
N ARG A 457 22.44 -4.93 -23.19
CA ARG A 457 21.33 -5.65 -23.84
C ARG A 457 20.79 -6.79 -22.99
N SER A 458 19.50 -7.07 -23.12
CA SER A 458 18.79 -8.15 -22.43
C SER A 458 19.35 -9.56 -22.72
N ASP A 459 20.05 -9.75 -23.84
CA ASP A 459 20.74 -11.00 -24.21
C ASP A 459 22.18 -11.10 -23.68
N GLY A 460 22.58 -10.20 -22.78
CA GLY A 460 23.93 -10.17 -22.19
C GLY A 460 24.96 -9.37 -22.99
N VAL A 461 24.65 -8.95 -24.22
CA VAL A 461 25.61 -8.22 -25.07
C VAL A 461 25.81 -6.78 -24.59
N VAL A 462 27.07 -6.41 -24.39
CA VAL A 462 27.49 -5.02 -24.15
C VAL A 462 27.88 -4.35 -25.46
N LEU A 463 27.36 -3.15 -25.71
CA LEU A 463 27.70 -2.28 -26.83
C LEU A 463 28.39 -1.01 -26.31
N HIS A 464 29.31 -0.46 -27.09
CA HIS A 464 30.01 0.79 -26.79
C HIS A 464 29.77 1.85 -27.87
N GLN A 465 29.93 3.13 -27.53
CA GLN A 465 29.90 4.28 -28.45
C GLN A 465 28.71 4.27 -29.43
N ARG A 466 27.47 4.37 -28.90
CA ARG A 466 26.24 4.43 -29.69
C ARG A 466 25.64 5.83 -29.71
N THR A 467 25.15 6.28 -30.87
CA THR A 467 24.45 7.57 -31.04
C THR A 467 22.95 7.39 -31.28
N ASP A 468 22.54 6.21 -31.73
CA ASP A 468 21.16 5.81 -32.02
C ASP A 468 20.37 5.36 -30.78
N LEU A 469 21.08 4.94 -29.71
CA LEU A 469 20.52 4.50 -28.42
C LEU A 469 20.83 5.52 -27.30
N LEU A 470 20.75 6.81 -27.63
CA LEU A 470 21.13 7.90 -26.74
C LEU A 470 20.09 8.11 -25.64
N ALA A 471 20.45 7.84 -24.38
CA ALA A 471 19.54 8.01 -23.23
C ALA A 471 18.89 9.41 -23.13
N PHE A 472 19.61 10.47 -23.54
CA PHE A 472 19.11 11.85 -23.56
C PHE A 472 18.00 12.11 -24.59
N SER A 473 17.80 11.22 -25.56
CA SER A 473 16.68 11.29 -26.50
C SER A 473 15.35 10.74 -25.94
N ARG A 474 15.33 10.15 -24.73
CA ARG A 474 14.06 9.96 -23.99
C ARG A 474 13.52 11.34 -23.57
N PRO A 475 12.24 11.65 -23.84
CA PRO A 475 11.64 12.92 -23.43
C PRO A 475 11.63 13.02 -21.90
N VAL A 476 11.78 14.24 -21.38
CA VAL A 476 11.62 14.50 -19.95
C VAL A 476 10.12 14.46 -19.64
N ALA A 477 9.75 13.51 -18.79
CA ALA A 477 8.38 13.21 -18.38
C ALA A 477 8.40 12.73 -16.92
N PRO A 478 7.27 12.73 -16.19
CA PRO A 478 7.22 12.32 -14.78
C PRO A 478 7.82 10.93 -14.51
N PRO A 479 8.41 10.68 -13.32
CA PRO A 479 9.00 9.39 -12.97
C PRO A 479 8.07 8.20 -13.18
N LYS A 480 8.44 7.32 -14.10
CA LYS A 480 7.71 6.09 -14.43
C LYS A 480 8.69 4.99 -14.77
N GLY A 481 8.39 3.75 -14.38
CA GLY A 481 9.30 2.62 -14.58
C GLY A 481 10.61 2.68 -13.79
N ILE A 482 10.73 3.62 -12.84
CA ILE A 482 11.77 3.61 -11.81
C ILE A 482 11.20 2.88 -10.59
N LYS A 483 11.95 1.91 -10.04
CA LYS A 483 11.62 1.23 -8.78
C LYS A 483 12.88 1.09 -7.93
N PHE A 484 12.72 0.79 -6.64
CA PHE A 484 13.83 0.62 -5.71
C PHE A 484 13.69 -0.70 -4.93
N GLY A 485 14.77 -1.07 -4.25
CA GLY A 485 14.75 -2.09 -3.21
C GLY A 485 16.12 -2.18 -2.53
N PHE A 486 16.34 -3.26 -1.76
CA PHE A 486 17.58 -3.42 -1.00
C PHE A 486 18.82 -3.38 -1.90
N GLN A 487 19.58 -2.29 -1.77
CA GLN A 487 20.81 -1.98 -2.50
C GLN A 487 20.68 -2.01 -4.04
N PHE A 488 19.50 -1.75 -4.61
CA PHE A 488 19.31 -1.66 -6.06
C PHE A 488 18.34 -0.55 -6.51
N ILE A 489 18.55 -0.06 -7.72
CA ILE A 489 17.58 0.72 -8.50
C ILE A 489 17.16 -0.08 -9.75
N GLN A 490 15.86 -0.14 -10.02
CA GLN A 490 15.32 -0.68 -11.27
C GLN A 490 14.97 0.49 -12.19
N ILE A 491 15.42 0.43 -13.45
CA ILE A 491 15.13 1.38 -14.52
C ILE A 491 14.55 0.58 -15.69
N GLY A 492 13.23 0.69 -15.89
CA GLY A 492 12.49 -0.19 -16.80
C GLY A 492 12.65 -1.66 -16.41
N GLU A 493 13.10 -2.47 -17.37
CA GLU A 493 13.34 -3.91 -17.19
C GLU A 493 14.77 -4.26 -16.73
N PHE A 494 15.58 -3.28 -16.34
CA PHE A 494 16.94 -3.49 -15.85
C PHE A 494 17.09 -3.10 -14.38
N ARG A 495 17.77 -3.92 -13.58
CA ARG A 495 18.22 -3.59 -12.23
C ARG A 495 19.71 -3.32 -12.21
N LEU A 496 20.11 -2.29 -11.49
CA LEU A 496 21.49 -1.98 -11.15
C LEU A 496 21.60 -2.05 -9.62
N GLY A 497 22.50 -2.85 -9.06
CA GLY A 497 22.57 -3.00 -7.60
C GLY A 497 23.71 -3.87 -7.07
N ALA A 498 23.96 -3.77 -5.76
CA ALA A 498 24.98 -4.56 -5.08
C ALA A 498 24.41 -5.92 -4.64
N VAL A 499 24.79 -6.98 -5.37
CA VAL A 499 24.46 -8.39 -5.11
C VAL A 499 24.96 -8.82 -3.73
N ASN A 500 26.09 -8.29 -3.29
CA ASN A 500 26.63 -8.43 -1.94
C ASN A 500 27.74 -7.39 -1.74
N ASP A 501 28.35 -7.37 -0.56
CA ASP A 501 29.50 -6.51 -0.22
C ASP A 501 30.68 -6.59 -1.22
N ASN A 502 30.78 -7.66 -2.01
CA ASN A 502 31.87 -7.88 -2.97
C ASN A 502 31.46 -7.79 -4.45
N HIS A 503 30.17 -7.66 -4.80
CA HIS A 503 29.71 -7.68 -6.19
C HIS A 503 28.57 -6.71 -6.47
N PHE A 504 28.69 -5.97 -7.57
CA PHE A 504 27.65 -5.14 -8.16
C PHE A 504 27.28 -5.66 -9.54
N SER A 505 26.01 -5.61 -9.93
CA SER A 505 25.55 -6.13 -11.21
C SER A 505 24.53 -5.24 -11.90
N ILE A 506 24.43 -5.45 -13.21
CA ILE A 506 23.41 -4.90 -14.10
C ILE A 506 22.69 -6.11 -14.70
N GLN A 507 21.48 -6.41 -14.21
CA GLN A 507 20.68 -7.56 -14.61
C GLN A 507 19.43 -7.11 -15.38
N HIS A 508 18.94 -7.95 -16.29
CA HIS A 508 17.67 -7.78 -17.00
C HIS A 508 16.57 -8.67 -16.40
N SER A 509 15.30 -8.27 -16.49
CA SER A 509 14.16 -9.02 -15.94
C SER A 509 13.95 -10.40 -16.57
N GLY A 510 14.50 -10.64 -17.77
CA GLY A 510 14.63 -11.95 -18.41
C GLY A 510 15.66 -12.89 -17.76
N GLY A 511 16.23 -12.53 -16.61
CA GLY A 511 17.12 -13.36 -15.80
C GLY A 511 18.61 -13.14 -16.05
N ASN A 512 19.00 -12.72 -17.26
CA ASN A 512 20.41 -12.52 -17.62
C ASN A 512 21.06 -11.37 -16.83
N THR A 513 22.16 -11.67 -16.12
CA THR A 513 23.08 -10.63 -15.64
C THR A 513 23.97 -10.20 -16.81
N VAL A 514 23.82 -8.96 -17.26
CA VAL A 514 24.48 -8.42 -18.46
C VAL A 514 25.93 -8.08 -18.20
N GLN A 515 26.23 -7.57 -17.00
CA GLN A 515 27.59 -7.35 -16.52
C GLN A 515 27.61 -7.33 -14.99
N ALA A 516 28.64 -7.92 -14.38
CA ALA A 516 28.92 -7.80 -12.96
C ALA A 516 30.31 -7.21 -12.72
N PHE A 517 30.55 -6.71 -11.51
CA PHE A 517 31.70 -5.91 -11.13
C PHE A 517 32.15 -6.27 -9.71
N GLY A 518 33.41 -6.67 -9.53
CA GLY A 518 33.96 -7.15 -8.26
C GLY A 518 34.52 -6.04 -7.37
N SER A 519 34.55 -6.24 -6.05
CA SER A 519 35.17 -5.33 -5.07
C SER A 519 36.69 -5.21 -5.17
N ASP A 520 37.32 -6.06 -5.98
CA ASP A 520 38.73 -6.02 -6.40
C ASP A 520 38.98 -5.10 -7.61
N GLY A 521 37.92 -4.67 -8.30
CA GLY A 521 37.99 -3.92 -9.56
C GLY A 521 37.71 -4.76 -10.81
N ALA A 522 37.48 -6.08 -10.68
CA ALA A 522 37.18 -6.96 -11.81
C ALA A 522 35.87 -6.58 -12.52
N VAL A 523 35.77 -6.97 -13.78
CA VAL A 523 34.58 -6.82 -14.63
C VAL A 523 34.27 -8.18 -15.26
N TYR A 524 33.08 -8.69 -14.98
CA TYR A 524 32.59 -9.98 -15.44
C TYR A 524 31.57 -9.74 -16.58
N PRO A 525 31.93 -9.96 -17.85
CA PRO A 525 31.03 -9.76 -18.98
C PRO A 525 29.97 -10.87 -19.03
N GLY A 526 28.72 -10.50 -19.32
CA GLY A 526 27.60 -11.43 -19.43
C GLY A 526 27.39 -12.04 -20.82
N PRO A 527 26.29 -12.80 -21.01
CA PRO A 527 25.30 -13.12 -19.97
C PRO A 527 25.87 -14.03 -18.88
N LEU A 528 25.60 -13.70 -17.61
CA LEU A 528 25.87 -14.54 -16.45
C LEU A 528 24.54 -15.04 -15.86
N GLU A 529 24.52 -16.28 -15.38
CA GLU A 529 23.38 -16.88 -14.66
C GLU A 529 23.41 -16.56 -13.15
N ASP A 530 24.56 -16.12 -12.62
CA ASP A 530 24.75 -15.66 -11.26
C ASP A 530 24.74 -14.12 -11.15
N PHE A 531 25.11 -13.60 -9.97
CA PHE A 531 25.12 -12.18 -9.64
C PHE A 531 23.79 -11.44 -9.87
N GLY A 532 22.66 -12.13 -9.64
CA GLY A 532 21.33 -11.54 -9.71
C GLY A 532 21.04 -10.44 -8.68
N THR A 533 20.11 -9.56 -9.03
CA THR A 533 19.39 -8.66 -8.11
C THR A 533 17.87 -8.70 -8.31
N PHE A 534 17.34 -9.43 -9.30
CA PHE A 534 15.91 -9.67 -9.52
C PHE A 534 15.29 -10.69 -8.53
N ASP A 535 16.12 -11.42 -7.80
CA ASP A 535 15.80 -12.28 -6.65
C ASP A 535 15.34 -11.50 -5.41
N ARG A 536 15.36 -10.16 -5.46
CA ARG A 536 15.02 -9.26 -4.34
C ARG A 536 13.65 -8.59 -4.50
N PRO A 537 12.99 -8.19 -3.40
CA PRO A 537 11.71 -7.51 -3.49
C PRO A 537 11.89 -6.06 -3.96
N VAL A 538 10.89 -5.55 -4.69
CA VAL A 538 10.71 -4.10 -4.87
C VAL A 538 10.17 -3.54 -3.57
N MET A 539 10.90 -2.60 -2.95
CA MET A 539 10.63 -2.08 -1.62
C MET A 539 11.17 -0.64 -1.49
N ALA A 540 11.33 -0.14 -0.26
CA ALA A 540 12.01 1.13 -0.01
C ALA A 540 13.44 1.13 -0.56
N ALA A 541 13.99 2.33 -0.81
CA ALA A 541 15.34 2.55 -1.34
C ALA A 541 16.45 2.31 -0.29
N GLU A 542 16.40 1.17 0.39
CA GLU A 542 17.31 0.82 1.48
C GLU A 542 18.73 0.54 0.96
N GLY A 543 19.75 1.14 1.59
CA GLY A 543 21.13 1.01 1.12
C GLY A 543 21.40 1.68 -0.23
N VAL A 544 20.41 2.38 -0.80
CA VAL A 544 20.54 3.25 -1.96
C VAL A 544 20.62 4.69 -1.45
N ASN A 545 21.74 5.38 -1.68
CA ASN A 545 21.98 6.73 -1.16
C ASN A 545 22.37 7.67 -2.30
N PHE A 546 21.72 8.83 -2.35
CA PHE A 546 22.06 9.91 -3.27
C PHE A 546 22.89 10.97 -2.55
N GLY A 547 23.89 11.52 -3.23
CA GLY A 547 24.69 12.63 -2.76
C GLY A 547 25.10 13.54 -3.91
N ASP A 548 25.88 14.58 -3.61
CA ASP A 548 26.29 15.53 -4.65
C ASP A 548 27.22 14.84 -5.66
N GLY A 549 26.79 14.78 -6.92
CA GLY A 549 27.48 14.08 -8.00
C GLY A 549 27.54 12.54 -7.88
N PHE A 550 26.81 11.89 -6.97
CA PHE A 550 26.88 10.42 -6.84
C PHE A 550 25.58 9.69 -6.47
N LEU A 551 25.54 8.41 -6.87
CA LEU A 551 24.59 7.39 -6.42
C LEU A 551 25.38 6.21 -5.84
N GLN A 552 25.14 5.88 -4.56
CA GLN A 552 25.67 4.71 -3.87
C GLN A 552 24.60 3.62 -3.76
N MET A 553 24.98 2.36 -3.98
CA MET A 553 24.16 1.17 -3.84
C MET A 553 24.96 0.13 -3.06
N GLY A 554 24.55 -0.16 -1.82
CA GLY A 554 25.34 -0.96 -0.89
C GLY A 554 26.71 -0.31 -0.65
N ARG A 555 27.78 -1.03 -1.03
CA ARG A 555 29.16 -0.55 -0.97
C ARG A 555 29.70 0.05 -2.29
N PHE A 556 28.92 -0.01 -3.37
CA PHE A 556 29.34 0.44 -4.69
C PHE A 556 28.80 1.83 -5.00
N ARG A 557 29.52 2.59 -5.83
CA ARG A 557 29.24 4.00 -6.14
C ARG A 557 29.41 4.29 -7.62
N LEU A 558 28.38 4.89 -8.21
CA LEU A 558 28.41 5.61 -9.48
C LEU A 558 28.64 7.09 -9.17
N VAL A 559 29.78 7.64 -9.62
CA VAL A 559 30.24 8.99 -9.24
C VAL A 559 30.64 9.79 -10.47
N VAL A 560 30.14 11.02 -10.57
CA VAL A 560 30.58 11.98 -11.59
C VAL A 560 31.84 12.69 -11.09
N ILE A 561 32.93 12.57 -11.84
CA ILE A 561 34.23 13.19 -11.55
C ILE A 561 34.62 14.05 -12.76
N GLY A 562 34.39 15.36 -12.66
CA GLY A 562 34.58 16.28 -13.78
C GLY A 562 33.60 16.01 -14.92
N SER A 563 34.10 15.48 -16.04
CA SER A 563 33.29 15.06 -17.19
C SER A 563 32.88 13.59 -17.16
N ASP A 564 33.50 12.77 -16.30
CA ASP A 564 33.51 11.31 -16.45
C ASP A 564 32.64 10.67 -15.37
N LEU A 565 32.01 9.54 -15.68
CA LEU A 565 31.24 8.73 -14.72
C LEU A 565 32.07 7.51 -14.32
N VAL A 566 32.15 7.24 -13.03
CA VAL A 566 33.04 6.22 -12.45
C VAL A 566 32.23 5.25 -11.61
N LEU A 567 32.25 3.96 -11.95
CA LEU A 567 31.81 2.88 -11.07
C LEU A 567 32.99 2.41 -10.21
N SER A 568 32.78 2.36 -8.90
CA SER A 568 33.80 2.03 -7.90
C SER A 568 33.20 1.33 -6.69
N HIS A 569 34.04 0.71 -5.87
CA HIS A 569 33.66 0.08 -4.61
C HIS A 569 34.31 0.78 -3.40
N GLY A 570 33.65 0.71 -2.25
CA GLY A 570 34.10 1.32 -0.98
C GLY A 570 35.41 0.79 -0.39
N SER A 571 36.10 -0.15 -1.04
CA SER A 571 37.51 -0.47 -0.76
C SER A 571 38.51 0.50 -1.42
N GLY A 572 38.04 1.36 -2.33
CA GLY A 572 38.88 2.26 -3.15
C GLY A 572 39.25 1.69 -4.52
N SER A 573 38.83 0.46 -4.85
CA SER A 573 38.91 -0.07 -6.20
C SER A 573 37.94 0.67 -7.14
N THR A 574 38.41 0.91 -8.35
CA THR A 574 37.58 1.40 -9.46
C THR A 574 37.33 0.23 -10.40
N ASN A 575 36.11 0.10 -10.93
CA ASN A 575 35.75 -0.98 -11.85
C ASN A 575 35.78 -0.48 -13.30
N GLN A 576 35.07 0.61 -13.55
CA GLN A 576 34.77 1.10 -14.89
C GLN A 576 34.72 2.63 -14.90
N VAL A 577 35.37 3.24 -15.88
CA VAL A 577 35.23 4.67 -16.19
C VAL A 577 34.51 4.80 -17.53
N TRP A 578 33.54 5.72 -17.60
CA TRP A 578 32.90 6.16 -18.83
C TRP A 578 33.19 7.65 -19.03
N LYS A 579 33.58 8.03 -20.24
CA LYS A 579 34.06 9.37 -20.55
C LYS A 579 33.07 10.14 -21.41
N SER A 580 33.15 11.47 -21.31
CA SER A 580 32.28 12.39 -22.08
C SER A 580 32.44 12.32 -23.61
N ASP A 581 33.45 11.62 -24.11
CA ASP A 581 33.69 11.27 -25.52
C ASP A 581 33.10 9.89 -25.92
N GLY A 582 32.25 9.32 -25.07
CA GLY A 582 31.65 8.00 -25.26
C GLY A 582 32.59 6.81 -25.03
N THR A 583 33.88 7.02 -24.72
CA THR A 583 34.78 5.90 -24.44
C THR A 583 34.50 5.27 -23.08
N ALA A 584 34.63 3.93 -23.02
CA ALA A 584 34.61 3.16 -21.78
C ALA A 584 36.03 2.62 -21.53
N GLN A 585 36.60 2.88 -20.36
CA GLN A 585 37.95 2.46 -19.99
C GLN A 585 37.93 1.59 -18.71
N PRO A 586 38.46 0.35 -18.74
CA PRO A 586 38.65 -0.44 -17.53
C PRO A 586 39.70 0.23 -16.64
N ALA A 587 39.60 0.03 -15.32
CA ALA A 587 40.40 0.75 -14.35
C ALA A 587 41.89 0.31 -14.32
N SER A 588 42.73 0.92 -15.16
CA SER A 588 44.16 0.63 -15.23
C SER A 588 44.96 1.24 -14.07
N GLY A 589 44.91 0.59 -12.89
CA GLY A 589 45.94 0.66 -11.85
C GLY A 589 45.97 1.88 -10.92
N SER A 590 45.25 2.96 -11.22
CA SER A 590 45.15 4.14 -10.33
C SER A 590 43.86 4.10 -9.51
N PRO A 591 43.91 4.01 -8.16
CA PRO A 591 42.71 4.16 -7.33
C PRO A 591 42.24 5.62 -7.37
N HIS A 592 41.13 5.89 -8.06
CA HIS A 592 40.50 7.19 -8.02
C HIS A 592 39.99 7.48 -6.59
N LEU A 593 40.02 8.75 -6.17
CA LEU A 593 39.80 9.19 -4.77
C LEU A 593 38.34 9.07 -4.27
N VAL A 594 37.56 8.11 -4.76
CA VAL A 594 36.11 7.96 -4.50
C VAL A 594 35.81 7.63 -3.03
N ALA A 595 36.76 7.04 -2.32
CA ALA A 595 36.66 6.82 -0.87
C ALA A 595 36.69 8.14 -0.04
N ALA A 596 37.20 9.24 -0.60
CA ALA A 596 37.26 10.53 0.07
C ALA A 596 35.92 11.29 0.02
N LEU A 597 35.04 10.97 -0.93
CA LEU A 597 33.68 11.52 -0.98
C LEU A 597 32.85 10.92 0.15
N GLN A 598 32.71 11.64 1.25
CA GLN A 598 31.74 11.29 2.28
C GLN A 598 30.32 11.44 1.73
N PRO A 599 29.35 10.66 2.24
CA PRO A 599 27.94 11.05 2.13
C PRO A 599 27.79 12.50 2.58
N ALA A 600 27.22 13.35 1.73
CA ALA A 600 26.96 14.75 2.09
C ALA A 600 26.12 14.80 3.38
N PRO A 601 26.32 15.79 4.28
CA PRO A 601 25.53 15.90 5.51
C PRO A 601 24.00 15.98 5.30
N TRP A 602 23.59 16.22 4.06
CA TRP A 602 22.22 16.32 3.56
C TRP A 602 21.81 15.18 2.60
N THR A 603 22.47 14.00 2.58
CA THR A 603 22.07 12.86 1.71
C THR A 603 20.62 12.44 1.99
N CYS A 604 19.67 13.02 1.25
CA CYS A 604 18.20 13.01 1.41
C CYS A 604 17.73 12.33 2.72
N LYS A 605 18.11 12.91 3.86
CA LYS A 605 18.19 12.22 5.16
C LYS A 605 16.85 11.69 5.62
N ASP A 606 15.82 12.43 5.26
CA ASP A 606 14.46 12.22 5.73
C ASP A 606 13.70 11.21 4.86
N LEU A 607 14.28 10.65 3.78
CA LEU A 607 13.58 9.67 2.94
C LEU A 607 13.22 8.37 3.70
N GLN A 608 13.94 8.10 4.80
CA GLN A 608 13.68 6.98 5.72
C GLN A 608 12.85 7.45 6.95
N GLU A 609 13.10 8.66 7.46
CA GLU A 609 12.36 9.23 8.61
C GLU A 609 10.92 9.66 8.24
N LEU A 610 10.66 10.10 7.01
CA LEU A 610 9.32 10.46 6.49
C LEU A 610 8.36 9.27 6.39
N ALA A 611 8.88 8.04 6.27
CA ALA A 611 8.07 6.83 6.14
C ALA A 611 7.70 6.20 7.50
N PHE A 612 8.55 6.37 8.53
CA PHE A 612 8.44 5.62 9.79
C PHE A 612 8.57 6.47 11.07
N GLY A 613 8.93 7.75 10.95
CA GLY A 613 9.21 8.64 12.07
C GLY A 613 10.58 8.41 12.72
N ALA A 614 11.00 9.35 13.57
CA ALA A 614 12.21 9.21 14.36
C ALA A 614 12.05 8.08 15.38
N CYS A 615 12.80 6.99 15.20
CA CYS A 615 12.78 5.85 16.11
C CYS A 615 13.28 6.23 17.51
N GLY A 616 12.45 5.98 18.52
CA GLY A 616 12.83 6.12 19.93
C GLY A 616 13.87 5.08 20.37
N ALA A 617 14.27 5.13 21.64
CA ALA A 617 15.38 4.32 22.19
C ALA A 617 15.09 2.80 22.32
N PHE A 618 13.97 2.29 21.80
CA PHE A 618 13.59 0.88 21.91
C PHE A 618 14.64 -0.07 21.32
N GLY A 619 15.21 0.28 20.16
CA GLY A 619 16.13 -0.58 19.43
C GLY A 619 16.36 -0.13 17.98
N ALA A 620 16.97 -0.99 17.18
CA ALA A 620 17.12 -0.83 15.74
C ALA A 620 17.15 -2.19 15.02
N PHE A 621 17.04 -2.18 13.70
CA PHE A 621 17.08 -3.38 12.86
C PHE A 621 18.15 -3.24 11.75
N GLY A 622 18.33 -4.32 10.99
CA GLY A 622 19.13 -4.39 9.77
C GLY A 622 19.17 -5.84 9.26
N ASP A 623 20.05 -6.13 8.29
CA ASP A 623 20.19 -7.48 7.71
C ASP A 623 20.36 -8.57 8.78
N ARG A 624 19.27 -9.34 8.98
CA ARG A 624 19.14 -10.46 9.92
C ARG A 624 19.67 -10.12 11.32
N PHE A 625 19.39 -8.92 11.83
CA PHE A 625 19.65 -8.59 13.25
C PHE A 625 18.61 -7.67 13.90
N VAL A 626 18.47 -7.84 15.22
CA VAL A 626 17.77 -6.92 16.13
C VAL A 626 18.81 -6.31 17.07
N GLU A 627 18.88 -4.99 17.14
CA GLU A 627 19.71 -4.23 18.07
C GLU A 627 18.87 -3.72 19.25
N LEU A 628 19.35 -3.97 20.46
CA LEU A 628 18.76 -3.55 21.72
C LEU A 628 19.86 -2.88 22.55
N GLY A 629 19.88 -1.54 22.56
CA GLY A 629 20.93 -0.77 23.23
C GLY A 629 22.33 -1.10 22.72
N ASN A 630 23.21 -1.56 23.59
CA ASN A 630 24.59 -1.93 23.24
C ASN A 630 24.73 -3.31 22.57
N TRP A 631 23.63 -4.00 22.26
CA TRP A 631 23.62 -5.43 21.92
C TRP A 631 22.90 -5.73 20.61
N ARG A 632 23.32 -6.79 19.91
CA ARG A 632 22.67 -7.33 18.71
C ARG A 632 22.47 -8.84 18.82
N LEU A 633 21.26 -9.31 18.55
CA LEU A 633 20.98 -10.71 18.20
C LEU A 633 20.94 -10.81 16.67
N ALA A 634 21.69 -11.72 16.06
CA ALA A 634 21.80 -11.78 14.60
C ALA A 634 22.02 -13.19 14.05
N ALA A 635 21.41 -13.51 12.91
CA ALA A 635 21.85 -14.64 12.08
C ALA A 635 22.98 -14.16 11.16
N ILE A 636 24.21 -14.55 11.50
CA ILE A 636 25.41 -14.16 10.78
C ILE A 636 25.45 -14.86 9.42
N ASP A 637 25.13 -16.13 9.40
CA ASP A 637 24.92 -16.94 8.19
C ASP A 637 23.80 -17.95 8.44
N ALA A 638 23.54 -18.85 7.49
CA ALA A 638 22.51 -19.90 7.63
C ALA A 638 22.80 -20.89 8.78
N THR A 639 24.05 -20.97 9.27
CA THR A 639 24.51 -21.94 10.26
C THR A 639 24.90 -21.34 11.61
N HIS A 640 25.02 -20.02 11.73
CA HIS A 640 25.37 -19.32 12.98
C HIS A 640 24.41 -18.16 13.35
N LEU A 641 23.77 -18.28 14.51
CA LEU A 641 23.09 -17.19 15.23
C LEU A 641 23.99 -16.71 16.37
N SER A 642 24.16 -15.41 16.58
CA SER A 642 25.00 -14.86 17.64
C SER A 642 24.31 -13.78 18.47
N ILE A 643 24.79 -13.60 19.71
CA ILE A 643 24.53 -12.45 20.57
C ILE A 643 25.85 -11.69 20.70
N SER A 644 25.89 -10.43 20.28
CA SER A 644 27.12 -9.64 20.18
C SER A 644 26.99 -8.21 20.72
N HIS A 645 28.00 -7.79 21.47
CA HIS A 645 28.13 -6.48 22.10
C HIS A 645 28.92 -5.50 21.20
N LYS A 646 28.55 -4.20 21.23
CA LYS A 646 29.18 -3.14 20.43
C LYS A 646 30.70 -3.01 20.62
N GLY A 647 31.24 -3.49 21.74
CA GLY A 647 32.69 -3.52 22.00
C GLY A 647 33.48 -4.55 21.20
N GLY A 648 32.83 -5.36 20.35
CA GLY A 648 33.50 -6.41 19.55
C GLY A 648 33.59 -7.75 20.27
N GLN A 649 32.63 -8.06 21.15
CA GLN A 649 32.55 -9.33 21.87
C GLN A 649 31.27 -10.09 21.50
N THR A 650 31.39 -11.40 21.37
CA THR A 650 30.30 -12.31 20.97
C THR A 650 30.19 -13.39 22.05
N PRO A 651 29.57 -13.10 23.22
CA PRO A 651 29.54 -14.02 24.36
C PRO A 651 28.87 -15.37 24.07
N GLN A 652 27.96 -15.44 23.09
CA GLN A 652 27.32 -16.69 22.69
C GLN A 652 27.07 -16.76 21.18
N ILE A 653 27.42 -17.90 20.59
CA ILE A 653 27.02 -18.33 19.24
C ILE A 653 26.24 -19.64 19.38
N TYR A 654 25.14 -19.75 18.65
CA TYR A 654 24.28 -20.93 18.52
C TYR A 654 24.39 -21.46 17.08
N ARG A 655 24.76 -22.73 16.91
CA ARG A 655 24.91 -23.35 15.59
C ARG A 655 23.69 -24.17 15.18
N ALA A 656 23.45 -24.25 13.88
CA ALA A 656 22.40 -25.08 13.27
C ALA A 656 22.48 -26.59 13.64
N ASP A 657 23.65 -27.10 14.04
CA ASP A 657 23.84 -28.47 14.51
C ASP A 657 23.56 -28.68 16.02
N GLY A 658 23.06 -27.65 16.71
CA GLY A 658 22.78 -27.69 18.14
C GLY A 658 23.97 -27.40 19.05
N VAL A 659 25.16 -27.17 18.49
CA VAL A 659 26.36 -26.83 19.26
C VAL A 659 26.35 -25.35 19.66
N MET A 660 26.74 -25.07 20.90
CA MET A 660 26.93 -23.71 21.41
C MET A 660 28.42 -23.40 21.55
N ILE A 661 28.85 -22.23 21.06
CA ILE A 661 30.22 -21.72 21.21
C ILE A 661 30.18 -20.46 22.09
N PRO A 662 30.70 -20.51 23.33
CA PRO A 662 30.79 -19.35 24.20
C PRO A 662 32.03 -18.47 23.90
N GLY A 663 31.94 -17.18 24.24
CA GLY A 663 33.08 -16.26 24.39
C GLY A 663 33.96 -16.07 23.16
N ARG A 664 33.52 -15.25 22.19
CA ARG A 664 34.17 -15.06 20.89
C ARG A 664 34.36 -13.59 20.48
N HIS A 665 35.09 -13.34 19.40
CA HIS A 665 35.28 -11.99 18.82
C HIS A 665 34.91 -11.95 17.33
N ASP A 666 35.04 -13.11 16.67
CA ASP A 666 34.34 -13.49 15.45
C ASP A 666 32.80 -13.54 15.64
N TYR A 667 32.06 -13.61 14.53
CA TYR A 667 30.59 -13.66 14.48
C TYR A 667 29.86 -12.47 15.15
N SER A 668 30.51 -11.31 15.29
CA SER A 668 29.86 -10.07 15.73
C SER A 668 29.05 -9.42 14.61
N ALA A 669 27.81 -9.02 14.90
CA ALA A 669 26.90 -8.40 13.93
C ALA A 669 27.15 -6.90 13.70
N TRP A 670 28.08 -6.29 14.44
CA TRP A 670 28.31 -4.84 14.44
C TRP A 670 28.99 -4.29 13.17
N HIS A 671 29.42 -5.16 12.27
CA HIS A 671 29.84 -4.79 10.91
C HIS A 671 28.66 -4.41 9.99
N ARG A 672 27.42 -4.77 10.33
CA ARG A 672 26.23 -4.51 9.50
C ARG A 672 25.68 -3.10 9.76
N PRO A 673 25.27 -2.36 8.71
CA PRO A 673 24.58 -1.08 8.90
C PRO A 673 23.21 -1.29 9.56
N LYS A 674 22.69 -0.26 10.22
CA LYS A 674 21.27 -0.19 10.59
C LYS A 674 20.44 0.00 9.32
N GLY A 675 19.23 -0.57 9.29
CA GLY A 675 18.36 -0.57 8.12
C GLY A 675 17.01 -1.25 8.39
N PHE A 676 16.42 -1.78 7.33
CA PHE A 676 15.19 -2.57 7.40
C PHE A 676 15.46 -3.92 8.10
N PRO A 677 14.46 -4.51 8.77
CA PRO A 677 14.51 -5.87 9.32
C PRO A 677 14.51 -6.96 8.22
N SER A 678 15.49 -6.91 7.30
CA SER A 678 15.64 -7.90 6.22
C SER A 678 15.96 -9.29 6.79
N GLY A 679 15.31 -10.32 6.27
CA GLY A 679 15.42 -11.69 6.78
C GLY A 679 14.90 -11.87 8.23
N ILE A 680 14.03 -10.99 8.72
CA ILE A 680 13.32 -11.14 9.99
C ILE A 680 11.83 -11.36 9.71
N VAL A 681 11.26 -12.38 10.35
CA VAL A 681 9.85 -12.78 10.20
C VAL A 681 9.25 -13.03 11.59
N PHE A 682 7.96 -12.85 11.75
CA PHE A 682 7.28 -13.03 13.03
C PHE A 682 6.25 -14.16 12.97
N GLY A 683 5.76 -14.56 14.15
CA GLY A 683 4.60 -15.42 14.32
C GLY A 683 4.14 -15.43 15.76
N SER A 684 3.22 -16.34 16.11
CA SER A 684 2.65 -16.37 17.47
C SER A 684 3.72 -16.75 18.50
N ARG A 685 4.09 -15.78 19.33
CA ARG A 685 5.18 -15.79 20.33
C ARG A 685 6.53 -16.32 19.81
N PHE A 686 6.94 -15.97 18.59
CA PHE A 686 8.33 -16.15 18.14
C PHE A 686 8.77 -15.08 17.14
N ILE A 687 10.05 -14.74 17.19
CA ILE A 687 10.76 -14.03 16.12
C ILE A 687 11.64 -15.04 15.36
N GLN A 688 11.66 -14.93 14.04
CA GLN A 688 12.59 -15.61 13.16
C GLN A 688 13.64 -14.60 12.69
N ILE A 689 14.91 -15.00 12.71
CA ILE A 689 16.05 -14.21 12.23
C ILE A 689 16.86 -15.15 11.33
N GLY A 690 16.81 -14.93 10.02
CA GLY A 690 17.30 -15.90 9.03
C GLY A 690 16.65 -17.28 9.21
N ASN A 691 17.50 -18.30 9.33
CA ASN A 691 17.13 -19.72 9.44
C ASN A 691 16.90 -20.15 10.91
N PHE A 692 16.89 -19.20 11.86
CA PHE A 692 16.74 -19.42 13.29
C PHE A 692 15.45 -18.79 13.83
N ARG A 693 14.82 -19.44 14.81
CA ARG A 693 13.68 -18.94 15.57
C ARG A 693 14.00 -18.86 17.06
N LEU A 694 13.55 -17.78 17.68
CA LEU A 694 13.64 -17.52 19.12
C LEU A 694 12.23 -17.23 19.63
N GLY A 695 11.75 -17.93 20.65
CA GLY A 695 10.38 -17.74 21.11
C GLY A 695 9.93 -18.55 22.31
N ASP A 696 8.80 -18.13 22.86
CA ASP A 696 8.11 -18.74 24.01
C ASP A 696 7.28 -19.94 23.53
N ALA A 697 7.77 -21.16 23.77
CA ALA A 697 7.22 -22.40 23.24
C ALA A 697 5.91 -22.85 23.90
N ASP A 698 5.67 -22.49 25.17
CA ASP A 698 4.46 -22.87 25.94
C ASP A 698 4.12 -21.95 27.15
N GLY A 699 4.88 -20.88 27.41
CA GLY A 699 4.80 -20.05 28.62
C GLY A 699 5.82 -20.43 29.70
N HIS A 700 6.30 -21.67 29.69
CA HIS A 700 7.27 -22.24 30.64
C HIS A 700 8.66 -22.46 30.03
N HIS A 701 8.76 -22.49 28.69
CA HIS A 701 10.00 -22.75 27.97
C HIS A 701 10.24 -21.70 26.88
N PHE A 702 11.35 -20.97 26.97
CA PHE A 702 11.90 -20.26 25.80
C PHE A 702 12.79 -21.21 25.01
N SER A 703 12.71 -21.16 23.68
CA SER A 703 13.52 -22.01 22.80
C SER A 703 14.25 -21.20 21.74
N ILE A 704 15.43 -21.69 21.35
CA ILE A 704 16.17 -21.26 20.16
C ILE A 704 16.27 -22.48 19.24
N SER A 705 15.65 -22.42 18.06
CA SER A 705 15.52 -23.54 17.13
C SER A 705 15.90 -23.16 15.69
N HIS A 706 16.58 -24.05 14.99
CA HIS A 706 16.95 -23.91 13.59
C HIS A 706 16.01 -24.73 12.67
N GLU A 707 15.91 -24.33 11.39
CA GLU A 707 14.93 -24.85 10.43
C GLU A 707 15.04 -26.36 10.14
N ASN A 708 16.24 -26.92 10.31
CA ASN A 708 16.53 -28.37 10.20
C ASN A 708 15.92 -29.23 11.33
N GLY A 709 15.00 -28.69 12.13
CA GLY A 709 14.36 -29.40 13.23
C GLY A 709 15.19 -29.50 14.51
N ILE A 710 16.35 -28.83 14.60
CA ILE A 710 17.17 -28.81 15.82
C ILE A 710 16.77 -27.65 16.74
N THR A 711 16.38 -27.96 17.97
CA THR A 711 16.39 -27.01 19.09
C THR A 711 17.77 -27.00 19.72
N ILE A 712 18.40 -25.81 19.74
CA ILE A 712 19.79 -25.59 20.13
C ILE A 712 19.91 -25.31 21.63
N GLN A 713 18.96 -24.58 22.19
CA GLN A 713 18.91 -24.24 23.60
C GLN A 713 17.47 -24.03 24.05
N ILE A 714 17.11 -24.63 25.20
CA ILE A 714 15.84 -24.39 25.90
C ILE A 714 16.14 -23.72 27.25
N PHE A 715 15.42 -22.66 27.58
CA PHE A 715 15.46 -21.99 28.88
C PHE A 715 14.13 -22.23 29.59
N ARG A 716 14.14 -22.58 30.87
CA ARG A 716 12.93 -22.90 31.65
C ARG A 716 12.53 -21.74 32.56
N SER A 717 11.23 -21.59 32.84
CA SER A 717 10.70 -20.53 33.71
C SER A 717 11.17 -20.63 35.18
N ASP A 718 11.72 -21.77 35.57
CA ASP A 718 12.45 -21.93 36.85
C ASP A 718 13.86 -21.33 36.83
N GLY A 719 14.35 -20.89 35.66
CA GLY A 719 15.66 -20.30 35.41
C GLY A 719 16.73 -21.28 34.92
N THR A 720 16.44 -22.57 34.78
CA THR A 720 17.41 -23.59 34.32
C THR A 720 17.57 -23.67 32.80
N LEU A 721 18.69 -24.24 32.34
CA LEU A 721 19.06 -24.35 30.93
C LEU A 721 19.18 -25.81 30.50
N HIS A 722 18.60 -26.13 29.34
CA HIS A 722 18.67 -27.44 28.69
C HIS A 722 19.34 -27.31 27.31
N PRO A 723 20.66 -27.55 27.19
CA PRO A 723 21.39 -27.45 25.93
C PRO A 723 21.01 -28.55 24.95
N GLY A 724 21.06 -28.23 23.66
CA GLY A 724 20.87 -29.16 22.54
C GLY A 724 22.12 -29.97 22.18
N PRO A 725 22.12 -30.64 21.00
CA PRO A 725 21.02 -30.75 20.05
C PRO A 725 19.80 -31.51 20.62
N ARG A 726 18.59 -30.99 20.34
CA ARG A 726 17.29 -31.57 20.71
C ARG A 726 16.31 -31.43 19.55
N HIS A 727 15.18 -32.14 19.61
CA HIS A 727 14.04 -31.94 18.68
C HIS A 727 12.76 -31.47 19.39
N GLU A 728 12.71 -31.59 20.71
CA GLU A 728 11.59 -31.11 21.53
C GLU A 728 11.49 -29.58 21.56
N LEU A 729 10.28 -29.06 21.81
CA LEU A 729 9.95 -27.63 21.90
C LEU A 729 10.34 -26.79 20.66
N ASN A 730 10.49 -27.43 19.50
CA ASN A 730 10.95 -26.75 18.29
C ASN A 730 9.91 -25.79 17.69
N LEU A 731 10.32 -24.52 17.52
CA LEU A 731 9.47 -23.41 17.06
C LEU A 731 9.11 -23.43 15.57
N TRP A 732 9.67 -24.34 14.76
CA TRP A 732 9.31 -24.53 13.35
C TRP A 732 7.99 -25.29 13.17
N SER A 733 7.48 -25.91 14.24
CA SER A 733 6.10 -26.41 14.32
C SER A 733 5.02 -25.30 14.26
N ARG A 734 5.40 -24.03 14.44
CA ARG A 734 4.50 -22.88 14.41
C ARG A 734 4.50 -22.18 13.05
N THR A 735 3.33 -21.73 12.60
CA THR A 735 3.22 -20.91 11.39
C THR A 735 3.76 -19.50 11.61
N ALA A 736 4.45 -18.94 10.61
CA ALA A 736 4.71 -17.51 10.53
C ALA A 736 3.38 -16.74 10.36
N GLY A 737 3.37 -15.46 10.77
CA GLY A 737 2.16 -14.63 10.75
C GLY A 737 2.30 -13.36 11.60
N PRO A 738 1.18 -12.80 12.10
CA PRO A 738 1.23 -11.61 12.93
C PRO A 738 2.05 -11.82 14.22
N PRO A 739 2.74 -10.78 14.74
CA PRO A 739 3.61 -10.84 15.92
C PRO A 739 2.82 -10.94 17.24
N GLN A 740 1.95 -11.95 17.38
CA GLN A 740 1.08 -12.11 18.53
C GLN A 740 1.89 -12.43 19.79
N GLY A 741 1.71 -11.63 20.84
CA GLY A 741 2.48 -11.76 22.08
C GLY A 741 3.97 -11.46 21.89
N ILE A 742 4.28 -10.43 21.09
CA ILE A 742 5.61 -9.87 20.93
C ILE A 742 5.51 -8.35 21.16
N THR A 743 6.39 -7.81 21.98
CA THR A 743 6.37 -6.43 22.49
C THR A 743 7.79 -5.86 22.55
N PHE A 744 7.90 -4.53 22.47
CA PHE A 744 9.16 -3.80 22.47
C PHE A 744 9.09 -2.65 23.49
N GLY A 745 10.24 -2.13 23.91
CA GLY A 745 10.39 -0.92 24.73
C GLY A 745 11.87 -0.62 24.97
N ASP A 746 12.21 0.38 25.80
CA ASP A 746 13.60 0.81 26.08
C ASP A 746 14.60 -0.35 26.17
N ARG A 747 15.32 -0.55 25.06
CA ARG A 747 16.35 -1.57 24.85
C ARG A 747 15.93 -2.99 25.26
N PHE A 748 14.67 -3.37 25.01
CA PHE A 748 14.17 -4.73 25.24
C PHE A 748 13.23 -5.26 24.14
N LEU A 749 13.26 -6.59 23.98
CA LEU A 749 12.34 -7.39 23.17
C LEU A 749 11.70 -8.43 24.07
N GLU A 750 10.38 -8.43 24.13
CA GLU A 750 9.57 -9.39 24.88
C GLU A 750 8.76 -10.28 23.93
N ILE A 751 8.71 -11.57 24.27
CA ILE A 751 8.07 -12.62 23.49
C ILE A 751 7.39 -13.58 24.48
N GLY A 752 6.05 -13.61 24.48
CA GLY A 752 5.27 -14.36 25.44
C GLY A 752 5.50 -13.89 26.87
N LEU A 753 5.99 -14.78 27.74
CA LEU A 753 6.34 -14.48 29.13
C LEU A 753 7.85 -14.20 29.34
N TRP A 754 8.59 -13.92 28.28
CA TRP A 754 10.05 -13.84 28.27
C TRP A 754 10.55 -12.53 27.68
N ARG A 755 11.62 -11.97 28.25
CA ARG A 755 12.17 -10.66 27.87
C ARG A 755 13.69 -10.75 27.71
N PHE A 756 14.18 -10.38 26.53
CA PHE A 756 15.58 -10.04 26.27
C PHE A 756 15.77 -8.54 26.50
N ALA A 757 16.78 -8.13 27.28
CA ALA A 757 17.05 -6.71 27.51
C ALA A 757 18.54 -6.39 27.71
N ASP A 758 18.96 -5.23 27.21
CA ASP A 758 20.19 -4.56 27.63
C ASP A 758 19.95 -3.89 28.99
N VAL A 759 20.57 -4.43 30.03
CA VAL A 759 20.31 -4.05 31.42
C VAL A 759 20.91 -2.67 31.73
N ASP A 760 22.20 -2.52 31.47
CA ASP A 760 23.03 -1.38 31.88
C ASP A 760 24.06 -0.95 30.81
N GLY A 761 24.05 -1.59 29.65
CA GLY A 761 25.03 -1.43 28.58
C GLY A 761 26.15 -2.48 28.58
N GLU A 762 26.38 -3.18 29.70
CA GLU A 762 27.48 -4.15 29.88
C GLU A 762 26.95 -5.58 30.14
N HIS A 763 25.68 -5.71 30.54
CA HIS A 763 24.96 -6.96 30.74
C HIS A 763 23.73 -7.03 29.84
N PHE A 764 23.57 -8.16 29.14
CA PHE A 764 22.36 -8.56 28.44
C PHE A 764 21.69 -9.70 29.22
N ALA A 765 20.38 -9.66 29.41
CA ALA A 765 19.65 -10.67 30.16
C ALA A 765 18.52 -11.30 29.33
N LEU A 766 18.32 -12.62 29.51
CA LEU A 766 17.07 -13.31 29.15
C LEU A 766 16.36 -13.70 30.46
N SER A 767 15.22 -13.05 30.72
CA SER A 767 14.44 -13.21 31.95
C SER A 767 13.00 -13.61 31.65
N GLN A 768 12.36 -14.29 32.61
CA GLN A 768 10.98 -14.76 32.55
C GLN A 768 10.13 -14.01 33.59
N ALA A 769 8.87 -13.72 33.24
CA ALA A 769 7.99 -12.82 33.98
C ALA A 769 7.66 -13.26 35.43
N GLY A 770 7.89 -14.53 35.78
CA GLY A 770 7.80 -15.08 37.13
C GLY A 770 9.00 -14.76 38.04
N GLY A 771 9.93 -13.91 37.60
CA GLY A 771 11.05 -13.43 38.43
C GLY A 771 12.29 -14.32 38.42
N GLN A 772 12.60 -14.95 37.27
CA GLN A 772 13.85 -15.69 37.08
C GLN A 772 14.58 -15.22 35.81
N THR A 773 15.88 -14.97 35.94
CA THR A 773 16.79 -14.73 34.81
C THR A 773 17.50 -16.04 34.47
N ALA A 774 17.26 -16.55 33.27
CA ALA A 774 17.76 -17.85 32.83
C ALA A 774 19.18 -17.78 32.24
N GLN A 775 19.57 -16.64 31.67
CA GLN A 775 20.93 -16.42 31.19
C GLN A 775 21.28 -14.93 31.21
N ILE A 776 22.49 -14.61 31.69
CA ILE A 776 23.10 -13.28 31.53
C ILE A 776 24.33 -13.43 30.63
N PHE A 777 24.46 -12.53 29.65
CA PHE A 777 25.61 -12.40 28.77
C PHE A 777 26.33 -11.09 29.11
N ARG A 778 27.66 -11.08 29.11
CA ARG A 778 28.45 -9.87 29.42
C ARG A 778 29.32 -9.40 28.28
N SER A 779 29.55 -8.09 28.25
CA SER A 779 30.49 -7.41 27.36
C SER A 779 31.90 -8.00 27.42
N ASP A 780 32.30 -8.61 28.54
CA ASP A 780 33.59 -9.29 28.73
C ASP A 780 33.60 -10.76 28.30
N ASN A 781 32.70 -11.15 27.38
CA ASN A 781 32.54 -12.51 26.84
C ASN A 781 32.11 -13.58 27.86
N ARG A 782 31.81 -13.21 29.12
CA ARG A 782 31.39 -14.17 30.16
C ARG A 782 29.89 -14.47 30.08
N LEU A 783 29.55 -15.69 30.47
CA LEU A 783 28.18 -16.21 30.59
C LEU A 783 27.89 -16.57 32.04
N PHE A 784 26.75 -16.11 32.55
CA PHE A 784 26.25 -16.47 33.88
C PHE A 784 24.89 -17.15 33.72
N PRO A 785 24.85 -18.51 33.72
CA PRO A 785 23.61 -19.26 33.64
C PRO A 785 22.73 -19.06 34.88
N GLY A 786 21.42 -19.19 34.71
CA GLY A 786 20.46 -19.27 35.81
C GLY A 786 20.44 -20.66 36.50
N PRO A 787 19.57 -20.84 37.49
CA PRO A 787 18.52 -19.90 37.93
C PRO A 787 19.08 -18.72 38.74
N ASN A 788 18.56 -17.52 38.51
CA ASN A 788 19.09 -16.30 39.10
C ASN A 788 18.02 -15.22 39.26
N ALA A 789 17.85 -14.68 40.46
CA ALA A 789 16.88 -13.61 40.75
C ALA A 789 17.36 -12.20 40.37
N HIS A 790 18.65 -12.02 40.01
CA HIS A 790 19.18 -10.74 39.57
C HIS A 790 18.62 -10.31 38.20
N TRP A 791 18.57 -8.99 37.98
CA TRP A 791 18.14 -8.35 36.73
C TRP A 791 16.69 -8.62 36.28
N THR A 792 15.88 -9.23 37.13
CA THR A 792 14.42 -9.42 36.93
C THR A 792 13.67 -8.10 36.71
N GLY A 793 14.17 -6.99 37.26
CA GLY A 793 13.66 -5.63 37.02
C GLY A 793 13.76 -5.12 35.57
N VAL A 794 14.25 -5.92 34.61
CA VAL A 794 14.00 -5.65 33.18
C VAL A 794 12.50 -5.66 32.85
N PHE A 795 11.67 -6.32 33.65
CA PHE A 795 10.19 -6.28 33.55
C PHE A 795 9.56 -4.99 34.08
N ASP A 796 10.26 -4.20 34.90
CA ASP A 796 9.77 -2.89 35.37
C ASP A 796 9.79 -1.83 34.25
N ARG A 797 10.43 -2.12 33.11
CA ARG A 797 10.36 -1.27 31.91
C ARG A 797 9.00 -1.42 31.22
N TYR A 798 8.34 -0.30 30.97
CA TYR A 798 7.08 -0.28 30.23
C TYR A 798 7.28 -0.63 28.75
N PRO A 799 6.39 -1.44 28.13
CA PRO A 799 6.33 -1.56 26.67
C PRO A 799 6.05 -0.22 26.00
N GLU A 800 6.81 0.12 24.96
CA GLU A 800 6.63 1.35 24.19
C GLU A 800 5.71 1.07 22.98
N TYR A 801 4.45 1.48 23.11
CA TYR A 801 3.48 1.40 22.03
C TYR A 801 3.72 2.53 21.01
N HIS A 802 4.60 2.31 20.04
CA HIS A 802 4.87 3.28 18.98
C HIS A 802 3.63 3.46 18.06
N CYS A 803 3.10 4.69 18.00
CA CYS A 803 1.89 5.04 17.24
C CYS A 803 2.07 5.01 15.70
N GLY A 804 3.27 4.75 15.19
CA GLY A 804 3.53 4.32 13.81
C GLY A 804 3.84 2.83 13.82
N SER A 805 2.82 1.99 13.82
CA SER A 805 2.98 0.61 14.30
C SER A 805 3.87 -0.24 13.38
N ILE A 806 4.72 -1.08 13.99
CA ILE A 806 5.49 -2.08 13.22
C ILE A 806 4.54 -3.10 12.52
N HIS A 807 3.31 -3.26 13.03
CA HIS A 807 2.22 -4.03 12.39
C HIS A 807 1.76 -3.43 11.06
N SER A 808 1.76 -2.10 10.90
CA SER A 808 1.46 -1.42 9.63
C SER A 808 2.62 -1.50 8.63
N VAL A 809 3.86 -1.74 9.09
CA VAL A 809 5.00 -2.05 8.22
C VAL A 809 4.99 -3.53 7.79
N PHE A 810 4.57 -4.43 8.69
CA PHE A 810 4.43 -5.87 8.41
C PHE A 810 3.04 -6.32 7.93
N GLY A 811 2.16 -5.40 7.54
CA GLY A 811 0.96 -5.67 6.74
C GLY A 811 -0.12 -6.57 7.37
N SER A 812 -0.20 -6.69 8.70
CA SER A 812 -1.09 -7.69 9.34
C SER A 812 -2.56 -7.25 9.44
N CYS A 813 -3.31 -7.31 8.33
CA CYS A 813 -4.77 -7.39 8.38
C CYS A 813 -5.19 -8.77 8.93
N THR A 814 -5.89 -8.82 10.07
CA THR A 814 -6.32 -10.07 10.69
C THR A 814 -7.27 -10.85 9.77
N GLY A 815 -6.86 -12.06 9.37
CA GLY A 815 -7.66 -12.98 8.54
C GLY A 815 -7.07 -13.26 7.15
N LEU A 816 -6.13 -12.45 6.69
CA LEU A 816 -5.41 -12.60 5.42
C LEU A 816 -3.96 -13.05 5.67
N VAL A 817 -3.53 -14.13 5.02
CA VAL A 817 -2.13 -14.59 4.99
C VAL A 817 -1.79 -15.01 3.56
N THR A 818 -0.66 -14.56 3.02
CA THR A 818 -0.17 -14.99 1.70
C THR A 818 0.96 -16.02 1.82
N GLY A 819 1.26 -16.69 0.72
CA GLY A 819 2.41 -17.58 0.57
C GLY A 819 2.59 -17.95 -0.90
N ASP A 820 3.46 -18.93 -1.19
CA ASP A 820 3.84 -19.28 -2.56
C ASP A 820 2.62 -19.60 -3.43
N ARG A 821 2.32 -18.66 -4.35
CA ARG A 821 1.15 -18.61 -5.24
C ARG A 821 -0.18 -18.94 -4.55
N PHE A 822 -0.37 -18.50 -3.29
CA PHE A 822 -1.64 -18.64 -2.57
C PHE A 822 -2.03 -17.45 -1.70
N ILE A 823 -3.34 -17.32 -1.48
CA ILE A 823 -3.99 -16.44 -0.52
C ILE A 823 -4.80 -17.29 0.44
N GLN A 824 -4.58 -17.13 1.73
CA GLN A 824 -5.34 -17.76 2.80
C GLN A 824 -6.34 -16.76 3.39
N LEU A 825 -7.61 -17.16 3.43
CA LEU A 825 -8.74 -16.44 4.01
C LEU A 825 -9.30 -17.28 5.16
N GLY A 826 -8.85 -16.99 6.39
CA GLY A 826 -9.14 -17.84 7.54
C GLY A 826 -8.61 -19.27 7.37
N ASP A 827 -9.52 -20.24 7.29
CA ASP A 827 -9.23 -21.68 7.09
C ASP A 827 -9.36 -22.14 5.62
N TRP A 828 -9.59 -21.22 4.67
CA TRP A 828 -9.56 -21.48 3.23
C TRP A 828 -8.27 -20.96 2.59
N ARG A 829 -7.81 -21.62 1.51
CA ARG A 829 -6.76 -21.16 0.61
C ARG A 829 -7.22 -21.18 -0.83
N LEU A 830 -7.00 -20.07 -1.53
CA LEU A 830 -7.08 -19.93 -2.98
C LEU A 830 -5.64 -19.99 -3.50
N ALA A 831 -5.32 -20.93 -4.40
CA ALA A 831 -3.92 -21.17 -4.79
C ALA A 831 -3.74 -21.70 -6.20
N ASP A 832 -2.77 -21.16 -6.93
CA ASP A 832 -2.26 -21.71 -8.18
C ASP A 832 -1.19 -22.78 -7.89
N ILE A 833 -1.57 -24.05 -8.05
CA ILE A 833 -0.85 -25.24 -7.56
C ILE A 833 0.35 -25.65 -8.42
N ASP A 834 0.36 -25.28 -9.71
CA ASP A 834 1.43 -25.65 -10.65
C ASP A 834 1.52 -24.76 -11.91
N GLY A 835 0.66 -23.75 -12.09
CA GLY A 835 0.53 -22.97 -13.33
C GLY A 835 -0.51 -23.52 -14.30
N ASN A 836 -1.22 -24.58 -13.90
CA ASN A 836 -2.25 -25.25 -14.67
C ASN A 836 -3.53 -25.52 -13.85
N HIS A 837 -3.43 -25.57 -12.51
CA HIS A 837 -4.53 -25.84 -11.57
C HIS A 837 -4.67 -24.74 -10.50
N PHE A 838 -5.75 -23.96 -10.51
CA PHE A 838 -6.11 -23.03 -9.43
C PHE A 838 -7.13 -23.67 -8.47
N SER A 839 -6.70 -23.99 -7.26
CA SER A 839 -7.51 -24.68 -6.24
C SER A 839 -8.17 -23.72 -5.25
N LEU A 840 -9.35 -24.13 -4.76
CA LEU A 840 -9.96 -23.66 -3.52
C LEU A 840 -9.89 -24.82 -2.52
N SER A 841 -9.17 -24.67 -1.41
CA SER A 841 -8.95 -25.76 -0.46
C SER A 841 -9.02 -25.34 1.02
N CYS A 842 -9.70 -26.15 1.81
CA CYS A 842 -9.88 -25.98 3.25
C CYS A 842 -8.74 -26.64 4.03
N LYS A 843 -8.43 -26.08 5.20
CA LYS A 843 -7.43 -26.55 6.17
C LYS A 843 -7.64 -27.99 6.66
N THR A 844 -8.85 -28.53 6.49
CA THR A 844 -9.16 -29.96 6.68
C THR A 844 -8.45 -30.88 5.69
N GLY A 845 -7.75 -30.33 4.69
CA GLY A 845 -7.09 -31.07 3.62
C GLY A 845 -8.01 -31.38 2.42
N GLN A 846 -9.25 -30.87 2.42
CA GLN A 846 -10.19 -31.01 1.32
C GLN A 846 -10.10 -29.84 0.33
N THR A 847 -10.04 -30.16 -0.95
CA THR A 847 -10.17 -29.23 -2.07
C THR A 847 -11.62 -29.22 -2.54
N SER A 848 -12.27 -28.05 -2.56
CA SER A 848 -13.69 -27.90 -2.90
C SER A 848 -13.92 -27.69 -4.40
N GLN A 849 -13.00 -27.00 -5.08
CA GLN A 849 -12.98 -26.83 -6.54
C GLN A 849 -11.52 -26.69 -7.02
N VAL A 850 -11.25 -27.12 -8.25
CA VAL A 850 -10.03 -26.80 -9.00
C VAL A 850 -10.42 -26.32 -10.39
N PHE A 851 -9.89 -25.15 -10.77
CA PHE A 851 -10.04 -24.57 -12.10
C PHE A 851 -8.77 -24.88 -12.90
N HIS A 852 -8.92 -25.55 -14.04
CA HIS A 852 -7.85 -25.93 -14.93
C HIS A 852 -7.62 -24.83 -15.98
N ARG A 853 -6.39 -24.67 -16.49
CA ARG A 853 -6.01 -23.56 -17.38
C ARG A 853 -6.71 -23.56 -18.75
N ASP A 854 -7.24 -24.69 -19.19
CA ASP A 854 -8.09 -24.81 -20.39
C ASP A 854 -9.57 -24.48 -20.14
N GLY A 855 -9.93 -24.11 -18.90
CA GLY A 855 -11.30 -23.80 -18.48
C GLY A 855 -12.07 -24.98 -17.88
N ALA A 856 -11.50 -26.19 -17.83
CA ALA A 856 -12.17 -27.31 -17.15
C ALA A 856 -12.27 -27.08 -15.63
N VAL A 857 -13.40 -27.44 -15.02
CA VAL A 857 -13.63 -27.33 -13.57
C VAL A 857 -13.77 -28.72 -12.96
N MET A 858 -12.95 -29.01 -11.95
CA MET A 858 -12.95 -30.26 -11.20
C MET A 858 -13.59 -29.99 -9.84
N THR A 859 -14.79 -30.55 -9.60
CA THR A 859 -15.53 -30.38 -8.35
C THR A 859 -14.95 -31.25 -7.22
N GLY A 860 -15.08 -30.75 -5.99
CA GLY A 860 -14.77 -31.45 -4.75
C GLY A 860 -15.95 -32.27 -4.20
N PRO A 861 -15.79 -32.88 -3.00
CA PRO A 861 -14.60 -32.84 -2.16
C PRO A 861 -13.47 -33.75 -2.69
N ARG A 862 -12.25 -33.24 -2.73
CA ARG A 862 -11.04 -33.95 -3.18
C ARG A 862 -9.88 -33.80 -2.19
N THR A 863 -8.83 -34.63 -2.31
CA THR A 863 -7.63 -34.60 -1.43
C THR A 863 -6.31 -34.34 -2.18
N ASP A 864 -6.38 -34.25 -3.51
CA ASP A 864 -5.34 -33.72 -4.39
C ASP A 864 -5.52 -32.20 -4.60
N PHE A 865 -4.50 -31.57 -5.20
CA PHE A 865 -4.42 -30.11 -5.44
C PHE A 865 -4.62 -29.20 -4.20
N GLY A 866 -4.56 -29.74 -2.97
CA GLY A 866 -4.74 -28.97 -1.74
C GLY A 866 -3.56 -28.04 -1.41
N ALA A 867 -3.81 -26.73 -1.39
CA ALA A 867 -2.83 -25.67 -1.12
C ALA A 867 -2.21 -25.70 0.29
N TRP A 868 -2.79 -26.47 1.21
CA TRP A 868 -2.31 -26.60 2.60
C TRP A 868 -1.03 -27.43 2.75
N LYS A 869 -0.58 -28.08 1.67
CA LYS A 869 0.75 -28.71 1.57
C LYS A 869 1.88 -27.72 1.26
N ARG A 870 1.59 -26.43 1.09
CA ARG A 870 2.58 -25.35 0.86
C ARG A 870 2.85 -24.52 2.11
N GLU A 871 4.11 -24.12 2.29
CA GLU A 871 4.56 -23.27 3.38
C GLU A 871 4.07 -21.83 3.25
N ALA A 872 3.74 -21.20 4.37
CA ALA A 872 3.49 -19.76 4.42
C ALA A 872 4.84 -19.01 4.50
N LYS A 873 5.26 -18.44 3.37
CA LYS A 873 6.45 -17.59 3.26
C LYS A 873 6.06 -16.11 3.33
N GLY A 874 6.79 -15.33 4.13
CA GLY A 874 6.47 -13.93 4.37
C GLY A 874 6.83 -13.03 3.19
N LEU A 875 5.83 -12.47 2.53
CA LEU A 875 5.89 -11.33 1.60
C LEU A 875 6.85 -11.41 0.39
N GLU A 876 7.36 -12.59 0.04
CA GLU A 876 7.83 -12.89 -1.33
C GLU A 876 7.11 -14.11 -1.90
N ALA A 877 6.17 -13.86 -2.80
CA ALA A 877 5.53 -14.84 -3.68
C ALA A 877 5.00 -14.11 -4.92
N PRO A 878 5.56 -14.32 -6.13
CA PRO A 878 4.92 -13.85 -7.35
C PRO A 878 3.60 -14.60 -7.53
N GLY A 879 2.54 -13.90 -7.92
CA GLY A 879 1.20 -14.48 -8.08
C GLY A 879 0.08 -13.86 -7.26
N VAL A 880 0.29 -12.73 -6.56
CA VAL A 880 -0.80 -11.94 -5.93
C VAL A 880 -0.51 -10.44 -5.97
N THR A 881 -1.38 -9.67 -6.60
CA THR A 881 -1.40 -8.19 -6.59
C THR A 881 -2.55 -7.68 -5.71
N PHE A 882 -2.33 -6.64 -4.92
CA PHE A 882 -3.37 -5.95 -4.13
C PHE A 882 -3.54 -4.51 -4.61
N GLY A 883 -4.79 -4.06 -4.82
CA GLY A 883 -5.14 -2.70 -5.22
C GLY A 883 -6.32 -2.12 -4.42
N ASP A 884 -6.67 -0.83 -4.61
CA ASP A 884 -7.82 -0.22 -3.91
C ASP A 884 -9.15 -0.85 -4.35
N ARG A 885 -9.57 -1.85 -3.56
CA ARG A 885 -10.76 -2.70 -3.68
C ARG A 885 -10.67 -3.87 -4.67
N PHE A 886 -9.47 -4.40 -4.95
CA PHE A 886 -9.34 -5.69 -5.62
C PHE A 886 -8.08 -6.48 -5.20
N VAL A 887 -8.12 -7.79 -5.50
CA VAL A 887 -7.04 -8.75 -5.26
C VAL A 887 -6.93 -9.63 -6.50
N GLU A 888 -5.76 -9.67 -7.14
CA GLU A 888 -5.55 -10.24 -8.46
C GLU A 888 -4.42 -11.29 -8.44
N PRO A 889 -4.73 -12.59 -8.59
CA PRO A 889 -3.70 -13.61 -8.69
C PRO A 889 -2.94 -13.54 -10.03
N THR A 890 -1.67 -13.15 -9.99
CA THR A 890 -0.83 -12.95 -11.19
C THR A 890 -0.43 -14.29 -11.84
N GLY A 891 -1.30 -14.76 -12.73
CA GLY A 891 -1.17 -15.97 -13.54
C GLY A 891 -2.23 -16.05 -14.65
N LEU A 892 -3.34 -15.32 -14.49
CA LEU A 892 -4.34 -15.05 -15.53
C LEU A 892 -4.28 -13.57 -15.92
N ALA A 893 -4.29 -13.30 -17.23
CA ALA A 893 -4.53 -11.97 -17.79
C ALA A 893 -5.87 -12.03 -18.57
N SER A 894 -6.74 -11.01 -18.56
CA SER A 894 -6.76 -9.73 -17.81
C SER A 894 -8.14 -9.08 -17.99
N GLY A 895 -8.70 -8.37 -17.00
CA GLY A 895 -9.97 -7.66 -17.17
C GLY A 895 -10.39 -6.79 -15.98
N VAL A 896 -10.52 -5.47 -16.18
CA VAL A 896 -10.69 -4.45 -15.12
C VAL A 896 -12.17 -4.12 -14.86
N CYS A 897 -12.51 -3.82 -13.59
CA CYS A 897 -13.63 -3.04 -13.01
C CYS A 897 -14.41 -3.81 -11.91
N GLY A 898 -14.93 -3.18 -10.85
CA GLY A 898 -14.84 -1.76 -10.44
C GLY A 898 -15.54 -1.48 -9.10
N GLN A 899 -15.15 -0.40 -8.40
CA GLN A 899 -15.67 0.06 -7.09
C GLN A 899 -17.21 0.28 -7.11
N LYS A 900 -18.01 0.20 -6.02
CA LYS A 900 -18.00 1.00 -4.75
C LYS A 900 -19.17 0.48 -3.86
N ALA A 901 -19.00 -0.03 -2.63
CA ALA A 901 -18.88 0.67 -1.33
C ALA A 901 -20.17 1.31 -0.73
N THR A 902 -20.28 1.28 0.62
CA THR A 902 -21.17 2.06 1.53
C THR A 902 -22.70 1.83 1.49
N SER A 903 -23.51 2.03 2.55
CA SER A 903 -23.31 2.05 4.03
C SER A 903 -24.61 2.45 4.77
N LEU A 904 -24.71 2.21 6.10
CA LEU A 904 -25.58 2.92 7.09
C LEU A 904 -27.12 2.74 6.92
N SER A 905 -28.02 3.03 7.89
CA SER A 905 -28.01 2.97 9.38
C SER A 905 -29.35 3.44 9.98
N TYR A 906 -29.63 3.13 11.27
CA TYR A 906 -30.53 3.90 12.18
C TYR A 906 -32.05 3.96 11.82
N PRO A 907 -32.94 4.58 12.64
CA PRO A 907 -32.84 5.07 14.05
C PRO A 907 -33.86 4.28 14.98
N THR A 908 -34.66 4.75 15.97
CA THR A 908 -34.97 6.09 16.59
C THR A 908 -35.65 5.98 18.00
N LYS A 909 -35.16 6.72 19.02
CA LYS A 909 -35.94 7.30 20.18
C LYS A 909 -36.63 6.32 21.17
N GLN A 910 -37.12 6.70 22.38
CA GLN A 910 -37.23 8.00 23.09
C GLN A 910 -37.07 7.85 24.63
N GLY A 911 -37.09 8.95 25.41
CA GLY A 911 -36.86 8.99 26.89
C GLY A 911 -38.13 8.74 27.76
N PRO A 912 -38.31 9.32 28.99
CA PRO A 912 -37.64 10.51 29.57
C PRO A 912 -37.36 10.55 31.12
N ALA A 913 -36.93 11.72 31.62
CA ALA A 913 -37.30 12.37 32.92
C ALA A 913 -36.38 12.37 34.20
N ARG A 914 -35.96 13.60 34.58
CA ARG A 914 -35.99 14.25 35.93
C ARG A 914 -34.99 13.88 37.08
N SER A 915 -34.00 14.79 37.26
CA SER A 915 -33.90 15.77 38.40
C SER A 915 -33.00 15.55 39.67
N PHE A 916 -32.59 16.70 40.24
CA PHE A 916 -32.06 17.03 41.60
C PHE A 916 -30.63 16.67 42.10
N SER A 917 -29.73 17.67 42.01
CA SER A 917 -29.04 18.38 43.13
C SER A 917 -28.32 17.64 44.29
N ALA A 918 -26.99 17.81 44.39
CA ALA A 918 -26.25 18.45 45.52
C ALA A 918 -24.74 18.53 45.17
N ASN A 919 -24.00 19.63 45.30
CA ASN A 919 -23.59 20.42 46.47
C ASN A 919 -22.80 19.65 47.55
N LEU A 920 -21.46 19.80 47.55
CA LEU A 920 -20.68 20.24 48.73
C LEU A 920 -19.25 20.67 48.35
N GLN A 921 -18.76 21.74 48.98
CA GLN A 921 -17.41 22.31 48.83
C GLN A 921 -16.85 22.67 50.25
N PRO A 922 -15.71 23.38 50.47
CA PRO A 922 -14.59 22.80 51.22
C PRO A 922 -14.23 23.52 52.54
N LEU A 923 -13.41 22.87 53.38
CA LEU A 923 -12.61 23.46 54.45
C LEU A 923 -11.25 22.72 54.48
N ARG A 924 -10.06 23.37 54.47
CA ARG A 924 -9.40 24.22 55.50
C ARG A 924 -8.96 23.45 56.77
N SER A 925 -7.80 23.70 57.40
CA SER A 925 -6.61 24.50 57.00
C SER A 925 -5.48 24.47 58.06
N ALA A 926 -4.21 24.53 57.61
CA ALA A 926 -3.04 25.14 58.30
C ALA A 926 -2.54 24.43 59.61
N LYS A 927 -1.50 24.88 60.36
CA LYS A 927 -0.73 26.15 60.40
C LYS A 927 0.61 26.03 61.19
N LEU A 928 1.43 27.11 61.16
CA LEU A 928 2.57 27.45 62.07
C LEU A 928 3.91 26.71 61.73
N ASN A 929 5.13 27.26 61.86
CA ASN A 929 5.68 28.61 62.18
C ASN A 929 7.21 28.65 61.84
N ALA A 930 8.01 29.73 61.96
CA ALA A 930 7.91 31.16 61.57
C ALA A 930 9.18 31.96 62.04
N ARG A 931 9.44 33.16 61.46
CA ARG A 931 10.40 34.23 61.89
C ARG A 931 11.92 33.99 61.59
N ASN A 932 12.79 35.01 61.36
CA ASN A 932 12.62 36.48 61.22
C ASN A 932 13.79 37.19 60.46
N THR A 933 13.46 38.25 59.70
CA THR A 933 14.19 39.54 59.43
C THR A 933 15.72 39.65 59.71
N PHE A 934 16.60 40.06 58.78
CA PHE A 934 16.84 41.47 58.31
C PHE A 934 17.82 41.55 57.10
N ALA A 935 17.96 42.73 56.48
CA ALA A 935 18.96 43.12 55.44
C ALA A 935 19.92 44.23 55.99
N PRO A 936 20.99 44.77 55.33
CA PRO A 936 21.31 44.86 53.88
C PRO A 936 22.81 44.59 53.49
N GLY A 937 23.25 44.97 52.27
CA GLY A 937 24.68 45.05 51.90
C GLY A 937 24.98 45.15 50.38
N GLU A 938 25.92 46.00 49.96
CA GLU A 938 26.19 46.40 48.56
C GLU A 938 27.60 46.01 48.01
N ILE A 939 27.70 45.94 46.66
CA ILE A 939 28.84 46.34 45.77
C ILE A 939 30.19 45.55 45.75
N GLY A 940 30.66 45.25 44.51
CA GLY A 940 32.05 44.90 44.10
C GLY A 940 32.03 44.06 42.79
N HIS A 941 32.67 44.35 41.63
CA HIS A 941 34.04 44.82 41.26
C HIS A 941 35.15 43.83 41.69
N PHE A 942 36.22 43.47 40.93
CA PHE A 942 36.85 43.88 39.64
C PHE A 942 37.86 42.74 39.22
N ARG A 943 38.66 42.71 38.12
CA ARG A 943 38.54 43.08 36.68
C ARG A 943 39.93 42.95 35.95
N LEU A 944 40.01 42.25 34.80
CA LEU A 944 41.11 42.25 33.77
C LEU A 944 42.51 41.65 34.12
N GLY A 945 43.28 41.33 33.06
CA GLY A 945 44.73 40.99 33.03
C GLY A 945 45.03 39.54 32.58
N ASP A 946 45.68 39.19 31.44
CA ASP A 946 46.94 39.61 30.76
C ASP A 946 48.20 38.88 31.31
N VAL A 947 49.25 38.46 30.56
CA VAL A 947 49.57 38.45 29.10
C VAL A 947 50.80 37.51 28.80
N ASP A 948 50.94 37.01 27.56
CA ASP A 948 52.12 36.44 26.84
C ASP A 948 53.02 35.29 27.38
N GLY A 949 53.65 34.55 26.44
CA GLY A 949 54.67 33.52 26.68
C GLY A 949 55.16 32.79 25.41
N ALA A 950 56.14 33.34 24.69
CA ALA A 950 56.41 33.04 23.27
C ALA A 950 57.50 31.98 22.93
N HIS A 951 57.47 31.51 21.66
CA HIS A 951 58.55 30.93 20.82
C HIS A 951 59.26 29.61 21.20
N PHE A 952 59.31 28.65 20.27
CA PHE A 952 60.43 28.54 19.30
C PHE A 952 60.13 27.66 18.05
N THR A 953 61.03 27.69 17.06
CA THR A 953 60.89 27.12 15.69
C THR A 953 62.06 26.20 15.34
N ILE A 954 61.97 25.38 14.26
CA ILE A 954 63.07 25.06 13.30
C ILE A 954 62.52 24.34 12.05
N SER A 955 63.25 24.34 10.91
CA SER A 955 62.73 24.03 9.57
C SER A 955 63.74 23.44 8.55
N HIS A 956 63.23 22.61 7.61
CA HIS A 956 63.74 22.37 6.22
C HIS A 956 65.18 21.79 6.06
N PRO A 957 65.75 21.53 4.84
CA PRO A 957 65.22 21.52 3.45
C PRO A 957 65.47 20.19 2.66
N VAL A 958 65.52 20.26 1.30
CA VAL A 958 65.41 19.19 0.28
C VAL A 958 66.73 18.94 -0.50
N HIS A 959 67.04 17.72 -1.00
CA HIS A 959 67.41 17.38 -2.41
C HIS A 959 67.97 15.94 -2.66
N HIS A 960 67.71 15.41 -3.89
CA HIS A 960 68.41 14.43 -4.77
C HIS A 960 69.43 13.37 -4.22
N SER A 961 69.63 12.15 -4.79
CA SER A 961 69.61 11.72 -6.22
C SER A 961 69.67 10.18 -6.44
N THR A 962 69.02 9.69 -7.53
CA THR A 962 69.34 8.58 -8.49
C THR A 962 70.03 7.24 -8.14
N LEU A 963 69.62 6.19 -8.90
CA LEU A 963 70.25 4.85 -9.15
C LEU A 963 70.13 3.82 -8.01
N GLY A 964 69.99 2.49 -8.26
CA GLY A 964 69.75 1.74 -9.51
C GLY A 964 70.21 0.26 -9.40
N LEU A 965 69.59 -0.67 -10.16
CA LEU A 965 69.89 -2.13 -10.22
C LEU A 965 69.57 -2.92 -8.91
N SER A 966 69.33 -4.24 -8.87
CA SER A 966 68.99 -5.27 -9.90
C SER A 966 68.49 -6.58 -9.23
N GLU A 967 67.56 -7.28 -9.88
CA GLU A 967 67.36 -8.75 -9.97
C GLU A 967 67.40 -9.71 -8.73
N HIS A 968 66.71 -10.86 -8.91
CA HIS A 968 66.89 -12.15 -8.20
C HIS A 968 66.47 -12.25 -6.71
N LEU A 969 66.19 -13.45 -6.14
CA LEU A 969 65.46 -14.66 -6.58
C LEU A 969 65.28 -15.58 -5.33
N PHE A 970 64.39 -16.58 -5.38
CA PHE A 970 64.08 -17.58 -4.33
C PHE A 970 63.41 -16.98 -3.05
N SER A 971 62.26 -17.49 -2.56
CA SER A 971 61.97 -18.76 -1.84
C SER A 971 62.48 -18.77 -0.38
N SER A 972 61.80 -19.37 0.63
CA SER A 972 60.62 -20.26 0.61
C SER A 972 59.96 -20.39 2.01
N VAL A 973 58.65 -20.64 2.04
CA VAL A 973 57.97 -21.69 2.85
C VAL A 973 58.45 -21.93 4.31
N LYS A 974 57.71 -21.38 5.30
CA LYS A 974 57.06 -22.08 6.46
C LYS A 974 56.42 -21.08 7.45
N GLU A 975 55.18 -21.27 7.89
CA GLU A 975 54.75 -22.10 9.04
C GLU A 975 55.44 -21.76 10.37
N VAL A 976 54.84 -20.85 11.15
CA VAL A 976 54.05 -21.20 12.35
C VAL A 976 52.75 -20.39 12.30
#